data_AF-A0A926G4P8-F1
#
_entry.id   AF-A0A926G4P8-F1
#
_cell.length_a   1.000
_cell.length_b   1.000
_cell.length_c   1.000
_cell.angle_alpha   90.00
_cell.angle_beta   90.00
_cell.angle_gamma   90.00
#
_symmetry.space_group_name_H-M   'P 1'
#
loop_
_entity.id
_entity.type
_entity.pdbx_description
1 polymer ?
#
loop_
_entity_poly.entity_id
_entity_poly.type
_entity_poly.pdbx_seq_one_letter_code
_entity_poly.pdbx_strand_id
1 'polypeptide(L)'
;MDRLPLIAPHPPKLSELGGGLREIEARGIYSNGGPVVRGFEAAVTERLFGGVGDCLAVNNATIGLMMAIRHAAGPRAGTGALALIPSFTFAATAHAAQWAGLTPLLCDIDPDDWASSAAAEAAAFERHGSRIAVVVPYATFGAAIDIERYRRYRDERGVGVVIDAAASLGARDAAGRSFGAGAPFAIVHSMHATKVFATAEGGLIHSGDAQLIESLRQMSNFGFAGGRSAEGPGLNAKLPEALGLVAAAKLDQIETLAAHRAGLDRVYRERLGQFAREKSFEFQELRGARAALQFQSLLLPRPFAGHRAAIIAALAEMGIGAGHYFSPHLAEQPWFRSQALIEPVPVCDDVAGRILSLPITDTMTEDDVGRVCDSLIDACNHSGLDGLRTERRGRTVHSALVIGGGPAGTALLTAATKGDQLVALAKAGLAIVERDAVLGRGEIGGYAITSDSTAETFLTAVKDNVHGDIAALTQHHSGQEVAMHIGALGVPLTRATPLLEATGARLAAIVAENGGTVATRSEVLEARRTADGDWAARVRNLLTGEERLMRAANLVIATGGYQAREHVEAETVAGAPLGEIAGKRLMLGDDFLRLGGLDRLRKRVADTHAPRIAIVGGSTSALAAAALMLKAAPALPLGAGALALYHRRALRPFYRSAEEAHADGFTDFGPDDICPLSGFVYRLAGFRLEARELVLRMLGIGGRAPDPRVALRQISGEDDEAVRAELANADIVIGALGYRPRALPLFDADGARIVLAADAPGRPRLVDQQCRVMDAEGNPVPGVYGIGLASGFVPEGKLGGEASFSGKANGLWLWQNDIGRMIVDQLLDEAVRRAA
;
A
#
# COMPACT_ATOMS: atom_id res chain seq x y z
N MET A 1 17.50 29.30 -11.49
CA MET A 1 18.38 28.33 -10.82
C MET A 1 18.58 27.15 -11.74
N ASP A 2 19.82 26.72 -11.94
CA ASP A 2 20.13 25.53 -12.72
C ASP A 2 19.57 24.30 -12.03
N ARG A 3 18.80 23.46 -12.72
CA ARG A 3 18.20 22.25 -12.12
C ARG A 3 19.23 21.13 -12.00
N LEU A 4 19.20 20.38 -10.90
CA LEU A 4 19.99 19.16 -10.68
C LEU A 4 19.06 17.93 -10.76
N PRO A 5 18.85 17.35 -11.95
CA PRO A 5 17.96 16.20 -12.08
C PRO A 5 18.55 14.97 -11.39
N LEU A 6 17.68 14.06 -10.92
CA LEU A 6 18.11 12.77 -10.35
C LEU A 6 18.98 11.96 -11.32
N ILE A 7 18.64 12.05 -12.61
CA ILE A 7 19.35 11.40 -13.71
C ILE A 7 19.63 12.43 -14.79
N ALA A 8 20.91 12.57 -15.17
CA ALA A 8 21.33 13.31 -16.36
C ALA A 8 22.18 12.39 -17.25
N PRO A 9 21.60 11.85 -18.34
CA PRO A 9 22.36 11.05 -19.30
C PRO A 9 23.51 11.84 -19.91
N HIS A 10 24.70 11.24 -19.96
CA HIS A 10 25.89 11.85 -20.54
C HIS A 10 26.66 10.86 -21.44
N PRO A 11 26.05 10.41 -22.54
CA PRO A 11 26.73 9.56 -23.51
C PRO A 11 27.73 10.36 -24.35
N PRO A 12 28.68 9.68 -25.03
CA PRO A 12 29.54 10.31 -26.02
C PRO A 12 28.71 10.99 -27.10
N LYS A 13 29.16 12.17 -27.56
CA LYS A 13 28.44 12.96 -28.56
C LYS A 13 28.51 12.26 -29.91
N LEU A 14 27.35 11.86 -30.44
CA LEU A 14 27.24 11.20 -31.74
C LEU A 14 27.85 12.04 -32.88
N SER A 15 27.76 13.37 -32.79
CA SER A 15 28.34 14.30 -33.78
C SER A 15 29.87 14.23 -33.85
N GLU A 16 30.55 13.83 -32.77
CA GLU A 16 32.01 13.68 -32.72
C GLU A 16 32.45 12.31 -33.27
N LEU A 17 31.52 11.35 -33.42
CA LEU A 17 31.78 9.99 -33.90
C LEU A 17 31.66 9.83 -35.42
N GLY A 18 31.49 10.92 -36.17
CA GLY A 18 31.23 10.89 -37.61
C GLY A 18 32.30 10.17 -38.44
N GLY A 19 33.56 10.16 -37.99
CA GLY A 19 34.63 9.38 -38.63
C GLY A 19 34.35 7.87 -38.57
N GLY A 20 34.11 7.34 -37.38
CA GLY A 20 33.81 5.91 -37.18
C GLY A 20 32.50 5.47 -37.84
N LEU A 21 31.49 6.35 -37.88
CA LEU A 21 30.24 6.08 -38.60
C LEU A 21 30.48 5.91 -40.11
N ARG A 22 31.30 6.78 -40.73
CA ARG A 22 31.68 6.64 -42.15
C ARG A 22 32.49 5.36 -42.41
N GLU A 23 33.30 4.91 -41.45
CA GLU A 23 34.01 3.63 -41.58
C GLU A 23 33.06 2.42 -41.53
N ILE A 24 32.04 2.46 -40.67
CA ILE A 24 30.97 1.45 -40.64
C ILE A 24 30.25 1.39 -42.00
N GLU A 25 29.88 2.54 -42.55
CA GLU A 25 29.25 2.65 -43.87
C GLU A 25 30.15 2.13 -44.99
N ALA A 26 31.42 2.52 -45.00
CA ALA A 26 32.39 2.09 -46.01
C ALA A 26 32.65 0.57 -45.98
N ARG A 27 32.57 -0.07 -44.80
CA ARG A 27 32.71 -1.53 -44.64
C ARG A 27 31.43 -2.29 -44.99
N GLY A 28 30.26 -1.64 -44.91
CA GLY A 28 28.96 -2.29 -45.08
C GLY A 28 28.59 -3.28 -43.96
N ILE A 29 29.24 -3.19 -42.79
CA ILE A 29 28.99 -4.08 -41.63
C ILE A 29 28.35 -3.25 -40.52
N TYR A 30 27.07 -3.48 -40.25
CA TYR A 30 26.27 -2.68 -39.31
C TYR A 30 25.90 -3.39 -38.00
N SER A 31 26.05 -4.72 -37.94
CA SER A 31 25.62 -5.55 -36.80
C SER A 31 26.28 -6.94 -36.83
N ASN A 32 25.79 -7.86 -36.00
CA ASN A 32 26.19 -9.27 -35.94
C ASN A 32 27.64 -9.51 -35.50
N GLY A 33 28.10 -8.74 -34.51
CA GLY A 33 29.45 -8.88 -33.97
C GLY A 33 30.50 -8.44 -34.98
N GLY A 34 30.27 -7.29 -35.59
CA GLY A 34 31.23 -6.68 -36.52
C GLY A 34 32.50 -6.19 -35.81
N PRO A 35 33.46 -5.69 -36.59
CA PRO A 35 34.78 -5.32 -36.07
C PRO A 35 34.74 -4.24 -34.98
N VAL A 36 33.75 -3.35 -34.97
CA VAL A 36 33.63 -2.28 -33.95
C VAL A 36 33.21 -2.87 -32.61
N VAL A 37 32.14 -3.66 -32.56
CA VAL A 37 31.67 -4.31 -31.33
C VAL A 37 32.72 -5.29 -30.82
N ARG A 38 33.33 -6.10 -31.69
CA ARG A 38 34.41 -7.03 -31.30
C ARG A 38 35.63 -6.31 -30.75
N GLY A 39 35.99 -5.16 -31.35
CA GLY A 39 37.06 -4.32 -30.85
C GLY A 39 36.76 -3.75 -29.46
N PHE A 40 35.52 -3.30 -29.23
CA PHE A 40 35.04 -2.85 -27.93
C PHE A 40 35.11 -3.96 -26.87
N GLU A 41 34.60 -5.16 -27.17
CA GLU A 41 34.64 -6.31 -26.26
C GLU A 41 36.08 -6.67 -25.84
N ALA A 42 37.00 -6.72 -26.82
CA ALA A 42 38.41 -6.98 -26.56
C ALA A 42 39.04 -5.86 -25.70
N ALA A 43 38.77 -4.60 -26.03
CA ALA A 43 39.30 -3.46 -25.29
C ALA A 43 38.79 -3.42 -23.84
N VAL A 44 37.53 -3.75 -23.58
CA VAL A 44 36.99 -3.85 -22.22
C VAL A 44 37.64 -4.98 -21.44
N THR A 45 37.77 -6.17 -22.05
CA THR A 45 38.41 -7.33 -21.42
C THR A 45 39.83 -6.99 -20.97
N GLU A 46 40.61 -6.35 -21.85
CA GLU A 46 41.98 -5.94 -21.55
C GLU A 46 42.02 -4.84 -20.47
N ARG A 47 41.32 -3.72 -20.71
CA ARG A 47 41.48 -2.48 -19.93
C ARG A 47 40.76 -2.49 -18.59
N LEU A 48 39.60 -3.14 -18.51
CA LEU A 48 38.81 -3.21 -17.27
C LEU A 48 39.04 -4.52 -16.54
N PHE A 49 39.09 -5.65 -17.24
CA PHE A 49 39.16 -6.97 -16.59
C PHE A 49 40.57 -7.60 -16.61
N GLY A 50 41.60 -6.82 -17.01
CA GLY A 50 43.01 -7.22 -16.93
C GLY A 50 43.37 -8.39 -17.86
N GLY A 51 42.66 -8.52 -18.98
CA GLY A 51 42.85 -9.62 -19.94
C GLY A 51 42.32 -10.97 -19.46
N VAL A 52 41.57 -11.01 -18.34
CA VAL A 52 41.04 -12.27 -17.78
C VAL A 52 39.62 -12.53 -18.27
N GLY A 53 39.45 -13.64 -19.00
CA GLY A 53 38.16 -14.09 -19.50
C GLY A 53 37.81 -13.50 -20.87
N ASP A 54 36.52 -13.24 -21.11
CA ASP A 54 36.04 -12.55 -22.30
C ASP A 54 34.78 -11.71 -21.99
N CYS A 55 34.38 -10.86 -22.93
CA CYS A 55 33.20 -10.02 -22.87
C CYS A 55 32.26 -10.23 -24.07
N LEU A 56 30.95 -10.14 -23.81
CA LEU A 56 29.91 -10.10 -24.83
C LEU A 56 29.06 -8.83 -24.68
N ALA A 57 29.04 -8.00 -25.70
CA ALA A 57 28.15 -6.86 -25.80
C ALA A 57 26.77 -7.30 -26.32
N VAL A 58 25.72 -6.85 -25.64
CA VAL A 58 24.32 -7.15 -25.95
C VAL A 58 23.48 -5.89 -26.07
N ASN A 59 22.32 -5.98 -26.70
CA ASN A 59 21.43 -4.85 -26.95
C ASN A 59 20.85 -4.20 -25.67
N ASN A 60 20.70 -4.94 -24.57
CA ASN A 60 20.44 -4.41 -23.23
C ASN A 60 20.74 -5.46 -22.14
N ALA A 61 20.89 -5.02 -20.89
CA ALA A 61 21.18 -5.90 -19.76
C ALA A 61 20.07 -6.91 -19.44
N THR A 62 18.80 -6.60 -19.67
CA THR A 62 17.68 -7.52 -19.42
C THR A 62 17.80 -8.77 -20.30
N ILE A 63 18.08 -8.59 -21.59
CA ILE A 63 18.34 -9.68 -22.52
C ILE A 63 19.63 -10.44 -22.13
N GLY A 64 20.66 -9.73 -21.67
CA GLY A 64 21.87 -10.33 -21.13
C GLY A 64 21.58 -11.26 -19.94
N LEU A 65 20.77 -10.79 -18.98
CA LEU A 65 20.31 -11.58 -17.82
C LEU A 65 19.48 -12.79 -18.28
N MET A 66 18.57 -12.63 -19.23
CA MET A 66 17.76 -13.74 -19.75
C MET A 66 18.64 -14.87 -20.30
N MET A 67 19.62 -14.53 -21.14
CA MET A 67 20.54 -15.52 -21.72
C MET A 67 21.44 -16.15 -20.65
N ALA A 68 22.03 -15.32 -19.78
CA ALA A 68 22.91 -15.79 -18.72
C ALA A 68 22.20 -16.72 -17.73
N ILE A 69 20.97 -16.38 -17.32
CA ILE A 69 20.16 -17.20 -16.41
C ILE A 69 19.74 -18.48 -17.10
N ARG A 70 19.31 -18.43 -18.38
CA ARG A 70 18.96 -19.63 -19.15
C ARG A 70 20.15 -20.57 -19.29
N HIS A 71 21.33 -20.04 -19.59
CA HIS A 71 22.57 -20.81 -19.69
C HIS A 71 22.95 -21.43 -18.34
N ALA A 72 22.94 -20.65 -17.26
CA ALA A 72 23.29 -21.11 -15.91
C ALA A 72 22.32 -22.16 -15.37
N ALA A 73 21.03 -22.07 -15.71
CA ALA A 73 20.02 -23.07 -15.33
C ALA A 73 20.14 -24.37 -16.13
N GLY A 74 20.67 -24.29 -17.35
CA GLY A 74 20.83 -25.42 -18.27
C GLY A 74 19.54 -26.23 -18.42
N PRO A 75 19.58 -27.56 -18.24
CA PRO A 75 18.42 -28.44 -18.42
C PRO A 75 17.32 -28.26 -17.36
N ARG A 76 17.59 -27.56 -16.24
CA ARG A 76 16.60 -27.32 -15.18
C ARG A 76 15.61 -26.19 -15.53
N ALA A 77 15.88 -25.46 -16.61
CA ALA A 77 15.01 -24.38 -17.05
C ALA A 77 13.69 -24.93 -17.63
N GLY A 78 12.54 -24.44 -17.15
CA GLY A 78 11.21 -24.92 -17.54
C GLY A 78 10.69 -26.12 -16.75
N THR A 79 11.43 -26.63 -15.76
CA THR A 79 11.02 -27.78 -14.93
C THR A 79 10.31 -27.39 -13.63
N GLY A 80 9.86 -26.13 -13.50
CA GLY A 80 9.38 -25.56 -12.23
C GLY A 80 10.50 -25.22 -11.23
N ALA A 81 11.75 -25.14 -11.71
CA ALA A 81 12.90 -24.75 -10.91
C ALA A 81 12.89 -23.25 -10.54
N LEU A 82 13.63 -22.92 -9.48
CA LEU A 82 13.62 -21.60 -8.86
C LEU A 82 14.89 -20.81 -9.19
N ALA A 83 14.73 -19.49 -9.32
CA ALA A 83 15.82 -18.53 -9.30
C ALA A 83 15.78 -17.78 -7.96
N LEU A 84 16.81 -17.90 -7.12
CA LEU A 84 16.91 -17.17 -5.85
C LEU A 84 17.38 -15.74 -6.11
N ILE A 85 16.57 -14.75 -5.73
CA ILE A 85 16.75 -13.32 -6.06
C ILE A 85 16.49 -12.47 -4.80
N PRO A 86 17.30 -11.44 -4.49
CA PRO A 86 16.93 -10.49 -3.44
C PRO A 86 15.67 -9.71 -3.85
N SER A 87 14.75 -9.51 -2.91
CA SER A 87 13.51 -8.75 -3.15
C SER A 87 13.78 -7.28 -3.51
N PHE A 88 14.92 -6.73 -3.08
CA PHE A 88 15.36 -5.36 -3.34
C PHE A 88 16.25 -5.26 -4.59
N THR A 89 15.65 -5.37 -5.77
CA THR A 89 16.31 -5.14 -7.07
C THR A 89 15.31 -4.58 -8.09
N PHE A 90 15.79 -4.21 -9.27
CA PHE A 90 14.93 -3.79 -10.37
C PHE A 90 14.16 -4.98 -10.96
N ALA A 91 12.93 -4.74 -11.44
CA ALA A 91 12.03 -5.78 -11.96
C ALA A 91 12.64 -6.64 -13.09
N ALA A 92 13.61 -6.10 -13.84
CA ALA A 92 14.29 -6.83 -14.91
C ALA A 92 14.97 -8.12 -14.42
N THR A 93 15.53 -8.14 -13.20
CA THR A 93 16.20 -9.34 -12.65
C THR A 93 15.22 -10.52 -12.53
N ALA A 94 14.06 -10.29 -11.91
CA ALA A 94 13.04 -11.33 -11.73
C ALA A 94 12.30 -11.66 -13.04
N HIS A 95 12.06 -10.68 -13.91
CA HIS A 95 11.49 -10.96 -15.23
C HIS A 95 12.44 -11.78 -16.10
N ALA A 96 13.75 -11.53 -16.07
CA ALA A 96 14.72 -12.32 -16.81
C ALA A 96 14.70 -13.80 -16.38
N ALA A 97 14.55 -14.06 -15.07
CA ALA A 97 14.36 -15.42 -14.57
C ALA A 97 13.06 -16.07 -15.08
N GLN A 98 11.94 -15.34 -15.07
CA GLN A 98 10.66 -15.83 -15.61
C GLN A 98 10.77 -16.17 -17.10
N TRP A 99 11.35 -15.27 -17.90
CA TRP A 99 11.58 -15.50 -19.33
C TRP A 99 12.53 -16.66 -19.62
N ALA A 100 13.49 -16.93 -18.73
CA ALA A 100 14.37 -18.09 -18.82
C ALA A 100 13.65 -19.42 -18.45
N GLY A 101 12.41 -19.35 -17.93
CA GLY A 101 11.61 -20.51 -17.53
C GLY A 101 11.78 -20.91 -16.06
N LEU A 102 12.16 -19.97 -15.18
CA LEU A 102 12.30 -20.18 -13.75
C LEU A 102 11.25 -19.38 -12.97
N THR A 103 10.84 -19.89 -11.82
CA THR A 103 10.02 -19.13 -10.86
C THR A 103 10.94 -18.31 -9.94
N PRO A 104 10.77 -16.99 -9.82
CA PRO A 104 11.52 -16.20 -8.84
C PRO A 104 11.20 -16.68 -7.42
N LEU A 105 12.25 -16.92 -6.63
CA LEU A 105 12.23 -17.11 -5.19
C LEU A 105 12.84 -15.86 -4.57
N LEU A 106 12.00 -14.98 -4.02
CA LEU A 106 12.43 -13.72 -3.43
C LEU A 106 12.88 -13.94 -1.98
N CYS A 107 14.05 -13.39 -1.64
CA CYS A 107 14.62 -13.45 -0.29
C CYS A 107 15.00 -12.06 0.23
N ASP A 108 15.25 -11.98 1.54
CA ASP A 108 15.55 -10.74 2.23
C ASP A 108 16.97 -10.21 1.95
N ILE A 109 17.21 -8.97 2.33
CA ILE A 109 18.48 -8.26 2.15
C ILE A 109 19.22 -8.05 3.46
N ASP A 110 20.49 -7.68 3.33
CA ASP A 110 21.32 -7.22 4.44
C ASP A 110 20.92 -5.78 4.83
N PRO A 111 20.78 -5.46 6.13
CA PRO A 111 20.34 -4.14 6.57
C PRO A 111 21.37 -3.03 6.30
N ASP A 112 22.65 -3.37 6.16
CA ASP A 112 23.73 -2.39 6.09
C ASP A 112 24.10 -2.07 4.63
N ASP A 113 24.38 -3.09 3.83
CA ASP A 113 24.81 -2.93 2.42
C ASP A 113 23.69 -3.08 1.39
N TRP A 114 22.51 -3.55 1.82
CA TRP A 114 21.31 -3.75 1.01
C TRP A 114 21.48 -4.73 -0.15
N ALA A 115 22.52 -5.55 -0.13
CA ALA A 115 22.67 -6.71 -1.00
C ALA A 115 21.91 -7.91 -0.42
N SER A 116 21.92 -9.03 -1.12
CA SER A 116 21.27 -10.27 -0.67
C SER A 116 21.83 -10.75 0.69
N SER A 117 20.96 -11.02 1.65
CA SER A 117 21.36 -11.47 3.00
C SER A 117 21.88 -12.90 2.98
N ALA A 118 23.06 -13.13 3.56
CA ALA A 118 23.65 -14.47 3.67
C ALA A 118 22.74 -15.42 4.47
N ALA A 119 22.10 -14.91 5.53
CA ALA A 119 21.19 -15.69 6.37
C ALA A 119 19.89 -16.03 5.61
N ALA A 120 19.36 -15.09 4.84
CA ALA A 120 18.16 -15.32 4.04
C ALA A 120 18.43 -16.33 2.91
N GLU A 121 19.58 -16.24 2.24
CA GLU A 121 20.00 -17.21 1.22
C GLU A 121 20.17 -18.62 1.82
N ALA A 122 20.84 -18.74 2.97
CA ALA A 122 21.02 -20.02 3.66
C ALA A 122 19.68 -20.67 4.01
N ALA A 123 18.74 -19.87 4.54
CA ALA A 123 17.39 -20.34 4.87
C ALA A 123 16.59 -20.76 3.62
N ALA A 124 16.75 -20.04 2.50
CA ALA A 124 16.15 -20.40 1.23
C ALA A 124 16.71 -21.71 0.67
N PHE A 125 18.03 -21.94 0.79
CA PHE A 125 18.67 -23.21 0.43
C PHE A 125 18.19 -24.37 1.29
N GLU A 126 18.01 -24.17 2.60
CA GLU A 126 17.48 -25.19 3.50
C GLU A 126 16.07 -25.62 3.08
N ARG A 127 15.19 -24.66 2.76
CA ARG A 127 13.79 -24.93 2.40
C ARG A 127 13.61 -25.45 0.98
N HIS A 128 14.39 -24.94 0.02
CA HIS A 128 14.12 -25.12 -1.41
C HIS A 128 15.32 -25.61 -2.22
N GLY A 129 16.45 -25.98 -1.59
CA GLY A 129 17.74 -26.18 -2.25
C GLY A 129 17.72 -27.07 -3.50
N SER A 130 16.98 -28.19 -3.46
CA SER A 130 16.84 -29.11 -4.61
C SER A 130 16.10 -28.50 -5.81
N ARG A 131 15.33 -27.44 -5.60
CA ARG A 131 14.59 -26.70 -6.63
C ARG A 131 15.31 -25.45 -7.12
N ILE A 132 16.26 -24.91 -6.35
CA ILE A 132 17.04 -23.73 -6.76
C ILE A 132 18.01 -24.13 -7.88
N ALA A 133 17.76 -23.62 -9.08
CA ALA A 133 18.61 -23.82 -10.25
C ALA A 133 19.67 -22.74 -10.40
N VAL A 134 19.32 -21.49 -10.07
CA VAL A 134 20.21 -20.33 -10.24
C VAL A 134 20.08 -19.40 -9.03
N VAL A 135 21.20 -18.83 -8.59
CA VAL A 135 21.23 -17.68 -7.68
C VAL A 135 21.56 -16.43 -8.49
N VAL A 136 20.71 -15.40 -8.37
CA VAL A 136 20.84 -14.14 -9.12
C VAL A 136 20.93 -12.96 -8.16
N PRO A 137 22.10 -12.73 -7.52
CA PRO A 137 22.26 -11.59 -6.65
C PRO A 137 22.34 -10.28 -7.43
N TYR A 138 21.99 -9.18 -6.77
CA TYR A 138 22.12 -7.83 -7.30
C TYR A 138 23.25 -7.07 -6.59
N ALA A 139 24.14 -6.46 -7.36
CA ALA A 139 25.17 -5.56 -6.85
C ALA A 139 24.58 -4.15 -6.64
N THR A 140 24.00 -3.95 -5.46
CA THR A 140 23.08 -2.85 -5.16
C THR A 140 23.67 -1.46 -5.40
N PHE A 141 23.02 -0.67 -6.26
CA PHE A 141 23.34 0.72 -6.59
C PHE A 141 24.77 1.01 -7.07
N GLY A 142 25.46 0.00 -7.63
CA GLY A 142 26.81 0.16 -8.15
C GLY A 142 27.91 -0.17 -7.14
N ALA A 143 27.55 -0.70 -5.97
CA ALA A 143 28.48 -1.27 -4.99
C ALA A 143 29.04 -2.62 -5.47
N ALA A 144 30.11 -3.09 -4.82
CA ALA A 144 30.59 -4.47 -4.94
C ALA A 144 29.87 -5.39 -3.93
N ILE A 145 29.85 -6.69 -4.22
CA ILE A 145 29.34 -7.74 -3.31
C ILE A 145 30.38 -8.86 -3.15
N ASP A 146 30.19 -9.76 -2.18
CA ASP A 146 31.08 -10.89 -1.95
C ASP A 146 30.95 -11.95 -3.07
N ILE A 147 31.87 -11.91 -4.04
CA ILE A 147 31.93 -12.87 -5.15
C ILE A 147 32.30 -14.28 -4.64
N GLU A 148 33.08 -14.39 -3.57
CA GLU A 148 33.58 -15.66 -3.06
C GLU A 148 32.45 -16.50 -2.45
N ARG A 149 31.46 -15.86 -1.83
CA ARG A 149 30.20 -16.50 -1.43
C ARG A 149 29.55 -17.24 -2.60
N TYR A 150 29.44 -16.61 -3.76
CA TYR A 150 28.77 -17.23 -4.91
C TYR A 150 29.63 -18.28 -5.63
N ARG A 151 30.96 -18.16 -5.59
CA ARG A 151 31.84 -19.27 -6.01
C ARG A 151 31.57 -20.53 -5.20
N ARG A 152 31.50 -20.40 -3.86
CA ARG A 152 31.14 -21.52 -2.98
C ARG A 152 29.76 -22.10 -3.28
N TYR A 153 28.75 -21.27 -3.53
CA TYR A 153 27.43 -21.80 -3.91
C TYR A 153 27.49 -22.63 -5.19
N ARG A 154 28.20 -22.17 -6.22
CA ARG A 154 28.38 -22.93 -7.45
C ARG A 154 29.12 -24.24 -7.19
N ASP A 155 30.26 -24.18 -6.51
CA ASP A 155 31.18 -25.32 -6.37
C ASP A 155 30.66 -26.38 -5.39
N GLU A 156 30.07 -25.95 -4.26
CA GLU A 156 29.58 -26.86 -3.21
C GLU A 156 28.16 -27.36 -3.46
N ARG A 157 27.29 -26.57 -4.11
CA ARG A 157 25.85 -26.88 -4.28
C ARG A 157 25.47 -27.18 -5.72
N GLY A 158 26.37 -26.98 -6.69
CA GLY A 158 26.09 -27.24 -8.10
C GLY A 158 24.98 -26.37 -8.70
N VAL A 159 24.73 -25.18 -8.13
CA VAL A 159 23.75 -24.23 -8.66
C VAL A 159 24.40 -23.26 -9.64
N GLY A 160 23.63 -22.84 -10.64
CA GLY A 160 24.04 -21.75 -11.52
C GLY A 160 24.16 -20.43 -10.76
N VAL A 161 25.03 -19.55 -11.22
CA VAL A 161 25.20 -18.21 -10.65
C VAL A 161 25.20 -17.20 -11.80
N VAL A 162 24.47 -16.10 -11.62
CA VAL A 162 24.51 -14.94 -12.52
C VAL A 162 24.45 -13.69 -11.67
N ILE A 163 25.46 -12.83 -11.69
CA ILE A 163 25.41 -11.58 -10.94
C ILE A 163 24.74 -10.51 -11.81
N ASP A 164 23.64 -9.95 -11.32
CA ASP A 164 23.12 -8.68 -11.84
C ASP A 164 23.98 -7.54 -11.30
N ALA A 165 24.84 -7.02 -12.16
CA ALA A 165 25.74 -5.91 -11.88
C ALA A 165 25.38 -4.70 -12.76
N ALA A 166 24.09 -4.52 -13.06
CA ALA A 166 23.61 -3.54 -14.04
C ALA A 166 24.11 -2.11 -13.77
N ALA A 167 24.35 -1.75 -12.51
CA ALA A 167 24.85 -0.43 -12.09
C ALA A 167 26.36 -0.40 -11.77
N SER A 168 27.08 -1.52 -11.80
CA SER A 168 28.41 -1.62 -11.18
C SER A 168 29.59 -1.63 -12.17
N LEU A 169 29.38 -1.32 -13.45
CA LEU A 169 30.50 -1.23 -14.41
C LEU A 169 31.42 -0.06 -14.02
N GLY A 170 32.70 -0.34 -13.76
CA GLY A 170 33.68 0.61 -13.23
C GLY A 170 33.87 0.55 -11.70
N ALA A 171 33.08 -0.26 -10.98
CA ALA A 171 33.30 -0.52 -9.56
C ALA A 171 34.56 -1.39 -9.36
N ARG A 172 35.22 -1.24 -8.21
CA ARG A 172 36.41 -2.01 -7.81
C ARG A 172 36.15 -2.81 -6.54
N ASP A 173 36.62 -4.06 -6.52
CA ASP A 173 36.59 -4.93 -5.35
C ASP A 173 37.54 -4.42 -4.25
N ALA A 174 37.55 -5.10 -3.09
CA ALA A 174 38.39 -4.71 -1.96
C ALA A 174 39.90 -4.81 -2.24
N ALA A 175 40.31 -5.60 -3.24
CA ALA A 175 41.68 -5.72 -3.69
C ALA A 175 42.04 -4.68 -4.78
N GLY A 176 41.12 -3.77 -5.11
CA GLY A 176 41.32 -2.73 -6.12
C GLY A 176 41.20 -3.21 -7.57
N ARG A 177 40.77 -4.45 -7.82
CA ARG A 177 40.52 -4.97 -9.17
C ARG A 177 39.10 -4.62 -9.61
N SER A 178 38.81 -4.64 -10.90
CA SER A 178 37.43 -4.44 -11.37
C SER A 178 36.49 -5.49 -10.78
N PHE A 179 35.34 -5.03 -10.30
CA PHE A 179 34.33 -5.91 -9.72
C PHE A 179 33.93 -6.98 -10.75
N GLY A 180 34.12 -8.24 -10.38
CA GLY A 180 33.83 -9.37 -11.25
C GLY A 180 35.02 -9.99 -11.98
N ALA A 181 36.19 -9.35 -11.97
CA ALA A 181 37.38 -9.88 -12.64
C ALA A 181 37.70 -11.31 -12.18
N GLY A 182 37.78 -12.24 -13.14
CA GLY A 182 38.04 -13.66 -12.88
C GLY A 182 36.90 -14.43 -12.20
N ALA A 183 35.67 -13.89 -12.14
CA ALA A 183 34.52 -14.66 -11.70
C ALA A 183 34.12 -15.68 -12.79
N PRO A 184 33.99 -16.99 -12.51
CA PRO A 184 33.82 -18.00 -13.57
C PRO A 184 32.33 -18.26 -13.85
N PHE A 185 31.51 -17.22 -13.72
CA PHE A 185 30.10 -17.18 -14.04
C PHE A 185 29.78 -15.81 -14.66
N ALA A 186 28.59 -15.65 -15.22
CA ALA A 186 28.22 -14.42 -15.91
C ALA A 186 27.99 -13.26 -14.93
N ILE A 187 28.56 -12.10 -15.26
CA ILE A 187 28.31 -10.83 -14.59
C ILE A 187 27.75 -9.88 -15.63
N VAL A 188 26.51 -9.43 -15.41
CA VAL A 188 25.76 -8.66 -16.40
C VAL A 188 25.68 -7.20 -16.01
N HIS A 189 26.19 -6.33 -16.88
CA HIS A 189 26.19 -4.88 -16.73
C HIS A 189 25.24 -4.22 -17.71
N SER A 190 24.72 -3.04 -17.36
CA SER A 190 23.91 -2.21 -18.24
C SER A 190 24.70 -1.02 -18.76
N MET A 191 24.53 -0.75 -20.05
CA MET A 191 25.04 0.45 -20.73
C MET A 191 23.91 1.42 -21.09
N HIS A 192 22.74 1.26 -20.47
CA HIS A 192 21.60 2.16 -20.66
C HIS A 192 21.99 3.61 -20.34
N ALA A 193 21.35 4.57 -21.01
CA ALA A 193 21.65 6.01 -20.94
C ALA A 193 21.68 6.59 -19.51
N THR A 194 21.06 5.92 -18.54
CA THR A 194 20.99 6.38 -17.14
C THR A 194 22.08 5.81 -16.23
N LYS A 195 22.94 4.92 -16.74
CA LYS A 195 24.04 4.28 -15.99
C LYS A 195 25.31 5.14 -16.04
N VAL A 196 26.28 4.82 -15.18
CA VAL A 196 27.61 5.49 -15.19
C VAL A 196 28.29 5.27 -16.55
N PHE A 197 28.23 4.05 -17.08
CA PHE A 197 28.61 3.74 -18.45
C PHE A 197 27.46 4.06 -19.41
N ALA A 198 27.08 5.33 -19.51
CA ALA A 198 25.98 5.76 -20.36
C ALA A 198 26.32 5.66 -21.85
N THR A 199 25.56 4.84 -22.58
CA THR A 199 25.48 4.89 -24.05
C THR A 199 24.08 5.37 -24.47
N ALA A 200 23.31 4.59 -25.21
CA ALA A 200 21.87 4.81 -25.35
C ALA A 200 21.14 3.60 -24.75
N GLU A 201 21.25 2.48 -25.44
CA GLU A 201 20.86 1.15 -24.99
C GLU A 201 22.07 0.22 -25.12
N GLY A 202 22.14 -0.77 -24.24
CA GLY A 202 23.20 -1.76 -24.29
C GLY A 202 23.38 -2.51 -22.99
N GLY A 203 24.06 -3.64 -23.07
CA GLY A 203 24.54 -4.41 -21.93
C GLY A 203 25.88 -5.06 -22.25
N LEU A 204 26.58 -5.48 -21.21
CA LEU A 204 27.85 -6.17 -21.30
C LEU A 204 27.82 -7.35 -20.34
N ILE A 205 28.17 -8.52 -20.84
CA ILE A 205 28.36 -9.71 -20.01
C ILE A 205 29.86 -9.98 -19.94
N HIS A 206 30.41 -10.07 -18.73
CA HIS A 206 31.77 -10.53 -18.49
C HIS A 206 31.74 -11.88 -17.79
N SER A 207 32.72 -12.72 -18.11
CA SER A 207 33.07 -13.88 -17.30
C SER A 207 34.55 -14.18 -17.43
N GLY A 208 35.16 -14.64 -16.34
CA GLY A 208 36.49 -15.25 -16.35
C GLY A 208 36.58 -16.55 -17.15
N ASP A 209 35.44 -17.15 -17.51
CA ASP A 209 35.35 -18.29 -18.42
C ASP A 209 35.01 -17.82 -19.85
N ALA A 210 36.00 -17.83 -20.73
CA ALA A 210 35.81 -17.45 -22.12
C ALA A 210 34.90 -18.41 -22.91
N GLN A 211 34.80 -19.68 -22.52
CA GLN A 211 33.91 -20.65 -23.19
C GLN A 211 32.44 -20.37 -22.87
N LEU A 212 32.15 -19.92 -21.65
CA LEU A 212 30.82 -19.42 -21.28
C LEU A 212 30.43 -18.24 -22.17
N ILE A 213 31.33 -17.28 -22.39
CA ILE A 213 31.05 -16.10 -23.20
C ILE A 213 30.83 -16.47 -24.66
N GLU A 214 31.60 -17.41 -25.21
CA GLU A 214 31.37 -17.91 -26.57
C GLU A 214 30.02 -18.63 -26.70
N SER A 215 29.61 -19.39 -25.69
CA SER A 215 28.29 -20.02 -25.65
C SER A 215 27.17 -18.97 -25.64
N LEU A 216 27.28 -17.93 -24.81
CA LEU A 216 26.33 -16.81 -24.79
C LEU A 216 26.32 -16.04 -26.11
N ARG A 217 27.46 -15.96 -26.81
CA ARG A 217 27.57 -15.30 -28.11
C ARG A 217 26.77 -16.04 -29.16
N GLN A 218 26.80 -17.37 -29.17
CA GLN A 218 25.92 -18.16 -30.03
C GLN A 218 24.44 -17.94 -29.68
N MET A 219 24.09 -17.96 -28.39
CA MET A 219 22.72 -17.66 -27.92
C MET A 219 22.24 -16.27 -28.34
N SER A 220 23.12 -15.26 -28.33
CA SER A 220 22.83 -13.88 -28.74
C SER A 220 22.47 -13.74 -30.22
N ASN A 221 22.85 -14.74 -31.02
CA ASN A 221 22.66 -14.80 -32.45
C ASN A 221 21.90 -16.07 -32.86
N PHE A 222 20.71 -16.26 -32.27
CA PHE A 222 19.75 -17.33 -32.61
C PHE A 222 20.23 -18.75 -32.31
N GLY A 223 21.26 -18.92 -31.47
CA GLY A 223 21.82 -20.23 -31.15
C GLY A 223 22.62 -20.82 -32.31
N PHE A 224 23.04 -19.99 -33.27
CA PHE A 224 23.74 -20.44 -34.45
C PHE A 224 25.18 -20.86 -34.14
N ALA A 225 25.52 -22.09 -34.51
CA ALA A 225 26.89 -22.57 -34.64
C ALA A 225 27.38 -22.42 -36.09
N GLY A 226 28.48 -23.09 -36.44
CA GLY A 226 29.03 -23.09 -37.81
C GLY A 226 27.94 -23.42 -38.85
N GLY A 227 27.82 -22.60 -39.91
CA GLY A 227 26.85 -22.80 -40.99
C GLY A 227 25.45 -22.18 -40.79
N ARG A 228 25.25 -21.31 -39.78
CA ARG A 228 23.93 -20.70 -39.45
C ARG A 228 22.85 -21.73 -39.11
N SER A 229 23.26 -22.85 -38.50
CA SER A 229 22.36 -23.87 -37.97
C SER A 229 22.17 -23.63 -36.47
N ALA A 230 20.92 -23.61 -35.99
CA ALA A 230 20.63 -23.45 -34.57
C ALA A 230 20.89 -24.76 -33.84
N GLU A 231 21.87 -24.78 -32.94
CA GLU A 231 22.27 -25.97 -32.15
C GLU A 231 21.82 -25.88 -30.68
N GLY A 232 21.24 -24.75 -30.27
CA GLY A 232 20.76 -24.51 -28.92
C GLY A 232 19.76 -23.37 -28.83
N PRO A 233 19.27 -23.04 -27.62
CA PRO A 233 18.37 -21.91 -27.43
C PRO A 233 19.07 -20.60 -27.78
N GLY A 234 18.38 -19.71 -28.48
CA GLY A 234 18.91 -18.39 -28.79
C GLY A 234 17.83 -17.38 -29.14
N LEU A 235 18.23 -16.12 -29.18
CA LEU A 235 17.38 -14.98 -29.51
C LEU A 235 18.20 -13.93 -30.27
N ASN A 236 17.65 -12.73 -30.46
CA ASN A 236 18.40 -11.61 -31.02
C ASN A 236 18.83 -10.64 -29.92
N ALA A 237 20.05 -10.78 -29.42
CA ALA A 237 20.64 -9.88 -28.42
C ALA A 237 21.78 -9.02 -28.96
N LYS A 238 22.07 -9.08 -30.26
CA LYS A 238 23.25 -8.44 -30.84
C LYS A 238 23.23 -6.93 -30.64
N LEU A 239 24.35 -6.37 -30.19
CA LEU A 239 24.57 -4.92 -30.19
C LEU A 239 24.90 -4.44 -31.63
N PRO A 240 24.21 -3.41 -32.16
CA PRO A 240 24.58 -2.79 -33.43
C PRO A 240 25.95 -2.11 -33.40
N GLU A 241 26.67 -2.07 -34.52
CA GLU A 241 28.03 -1.49 -34.63
C GLU A 241 28.06 0.00 -34.24
N ALA A 242 27.01 0.75 -34.56
CA ALA A 242 26.89 2.16 -34.17
C ALA A 242 26.87 2.35 -32.64
N LEU A 243 26.18 1.46 -31.90
CA LEU A 243 26.19 1.49 -30.44
C LEU A 243 27.49 0.93 -29.87
N GLY A 244 28.13 -0.03 -30.57
CA GLY A 244 29.49 -0.47 -30.26
C GLY A 244 30.51 0.68 -30.33
N LEU A 245 30.37 1.57 -31.32
CA LEU A 245 31.22 2.76 -31.45
C LEU A 245 31.02 3.73 -30.28
N VAL A 246 29.77 3.95 -29.87
CA VAL A 246 29.44 4.77 -28.69
C VAL A 246 30.02 4.14 -27.42
N ALA A 247 29.88 2.83 -27.25
CA ALA A 247 30.43 2.11 -26.10
C ALA A 247 31.97 2.20 -26.05
N ALA A 248 32.64 2.04 -27.20
CA ALA A 248 34.08 2.21 -27.31
C ALA A 248 34.54 3.62 -26.90
N ALA A 249 33.82 4.66 -27.32
CA ALA A 249 34.13 6.04 -26.91
C ALA A 249 33.88 6.30 -25.41
N LYS A 250 32.87 5.66 -24.80
CA LYS A 250 32.60 5.81 -23.35
C LYS A 250 33.64 5.07 -22.49
N LEU A 251 34.26 4.01 -23.02
CA LEU A 251 35.31 3.25 -22.34
C LEU A 251 36.48 4.11 -21.89
N ASP A 252 36.83 5.15 -22.65
CA ASP A 252 37.92 6.05 -22.28
C ASP A 252 37.62 6.93 -21.06
N GLN A 253 36.36 7.01 -20.65
CA GLN A 253 35.90 7.92 -19.59
C GLN A 253 35.55 7.21 -18.29
N ILE A 254 35.30 5.89 -18.32
CA ILE A 254 34.66 5.17 -17.19
C ILE A 254 35.46 5.26 -15.88
N GLU A 255 36.78 5.14 -15.94
CA GLU A 255 37.64 5.21 -14.75
C GLU A 255 37.55 6.58 -14.08
N THR A 256 37.64 7.65 -14.87
CA THR A 256 37.54 9.03 -14.39
C THR A 256 36.14 9.32 -13.84
N LEU A 257 35.09 8.88 -14.54
CA LEU A 257 33.71 9.11 -14.13
C LEU A 257 33.34 8.36 -12.85
N ALA A 258 33.74 7.09 -12.72
CA ALA A 258 33.52 6.33 -11.51
C ALA A 258 34.28 6.93 -10.31
N ALA A 259 35.52 7.38 -10.52
CA ALA A 259 36.29 8.06 -9.48
C ALA A 259 35.65 9.40 -9.07
N HIS A 260 35.20 10.20 -10.04
CA HIS A 260 34.50 11.46 -9.80
C HIS A 260 33.23 11.27 -8.97
N ARG A 261 32.37 10.35 -9.38
CA ARG A 261 31.11 10.03 -8.67
C ARG A 261 31.35 9.49 -7.26
N ALA A 262 32.37 8.67 -7.05
CA ALA A 262 32.79 8.24 -5.72
C ALA A 262 33.30 9.41 -4.86
N GLY A 263 33.99 10.38 -5.47
CA GLY A 263 34.37 11.64 -4.83
C GLY A 263 33.16 12.45 -4.36
N LEU A 264 32.11 12.55 -5.18
CA LEU A 264 30.86 13.24 -4.81
C LEU A 264 30.13 12.55 -3.65
N ASP A 265 30.09 11.21 -3.61
CA ASP A 265 29.54 10.44 -2.48
C ASP A 265 30.26 10.76 -1.17
N ARG A 266 31.61 10.84 -1.19
CA ARG A 266 32.38 11.26 -0.04
C ARG A 266 31.94 12.66 0.45
N VAL A 267 31.75 13.60 -0.46
CA VAL A 267 31.28 14.96 -0.11
C VAL A 267 29.86 14.93 0.48
N TYR A 268 28.95 14.12 -0.07
CA TYR A 268 27.62 13.92 0.54
C TYR A 268 27.72 13.41 1.97
N ARG A 269 28.53 12.37 2.20
CA ARG A 269 28.71 11.76 3.54
C ARG A 269 29.36 12.73 4.52
N GLU A 270 30.31 13.54 4.07
CA GLU A 270 30.93 14.59 4.88
C GLU A 270 29.92 15.67 5.27
N ARG A 271 29.21 16.25 4.29
CA ARG A 271 28.26 17.36 4.50
C ARG A 271 27.02 16.97 5.29
N LEU A 272 26.43 15.81 4.97
CA LEU A 272 25.27 15.28 5.68
C LEU A 272 25.65 14.54 6.95
N GLY A 273 26.93 14.26 7.21
CA GLY A 273 27.34 13.36 8.30
C GLY A 273 26.87 13.79 9.68
N GLN A 274 26.95 15.08 10.01
CA GLN A 274 26.42 15.59 11.28
C GLN A 274 24.89 15.51 11.32
N PHE A 275 24.22 16.02 10.28
CA PHE A 275 22.76 16.00 10.19
C PHE A 275 22.20 14.57 10.25
N ALA A 276 22.82 13.64 9.52
CA ALA A 276 22.46 12.23 9.49
C ALA A 276 22.60 11.57 10.86
N ARG A 277 23.69 11.83 11.59
CA ARG A 277 23.84 11.36 12.98
C ARG A 277 22.79 11.96 13.91
N GLU A 278 22.56 13.28 13.82
CA GLU A 278 21.61 13.98 14.70
C GLU A 278 20.16 13.57 14.44
N LYS A 279 19.80 13.31 13.17
CA LYS A 279 18.43 12.98 12.78
C LYS A 279 18.21 11.49 12.52
N SER A 280 19.23 10.64 12.66
CA SER A 280 19.18 9.18 12.42
C SER A 280 18.89 8.78 10.96
N PHE A 281 19.54 9.45 10.00
CA PHE A 281 19.60 8.95 8.61
C PHE A 281 20.71 7.90 8.49
N GLU A 282 20.48 6.91 7.63
CA GLU A 282 21.43 5.81 7.42
C GLU A 282 21.89 5.80 5.96
N PHE A 283 23.20 5.74 5.74
CA PHE A 283 23.77 5.56 4.39
C PHE A 283 24.01 4.08 4.13
N GLN A 284 23.92 3.67 2.86
CA GLN A 284 24.37 2.33 2.45
C GLN A 284 25.83 2.12 2.83
N GLU A 285 26.15 0.96 3.39
CA GLU A 285 27.53 0.51 3.51
C GLU A 285 28.05 0.06 2.14
N LEU A 286 29.13 0.70 1.66
CA LEU A 286 29.72 0.38 0.37
C LEU A 286 30.89 -0.58 0.56
N ARG A 287 30.81 -1.75 -0.07
CA ARG A 287 31.93 -2.70 -0.15
C ARG A 287 32.82 -2.40 -1.35
N GLY A 288 34.11 -2.70 -1.19
CA GLY A 288 35.12 -2.56 -2.24
C GLY A 288 35.91 -1.25 -2.18
N ALA A 289 36.92 -1.12 -3.03
CA ALA A 289 37.79 0.06 -3.05
C ALA A 289 37.13 1.29 -3.73
N ARG A 290 36.14 1.06 -4.60
CA ARG A 290 35.41 2.14 -5.31
C ARG A 290 34.06 1.63 -5.83
N ALA A 291 32.98 2.36 -5.57
CA ALA A 291 31.67 2.10 -6.16
C ALA A 291 31.46 2.89 -7.49
N ALA A 292 30.59 2.39 -8.37
CA ALA A 292 30.15 3.09 -9.58
C ALA A 292 28.72 3.63 -9.38
N LEU A 293 28.60 4.66 -8.54
CA LEU A 293 27.32 5.11 -8.02
C LEU A 293 26.43 5.76 -9.10
N GLN A 294 25.25 5.18 -9.30
CA GLN A 294 24.20 5.77 -10.15
C GLN A 294 23.51 6.94 -9.44
N PHE A 295 23.31 6.81 -8.13
CA PHE A 295 22.66 7.78 -7.24
C PHE A 295 23.39 7.80 -5.90
N GLN A 296 23.19 8.85 -5.11
CA GLN A 296 23.45 8.76 -3.67
C GLN A 296 22.19 8.25 -2.98
N SER A 297 22.26 7.15 -2.24
CA SER A 297 21.08 6.58 -1.57
C SER A 297 21.25 6.55 -0.06
N LEU A 298 20.20 6.93 0.66
CA LEU A 298 20.15 6.94 2.12
C LEU A 298 18.72 6.63 2.61
N LEU A 299 18.60 6.17 3.85
CA LEU A 299 17.33 5.92 4.50
C LEU A 299 16.90 7.12 5.31
N LEU A 300 15.66 7.57 5.11
CA LEU A 300 14.99 8.45 6.04
C LEU A 300 14.88 7.78 7.42
N PRO A 301 14.88 8.54 8.53
CA PRO A 301 14.60 7.97 9.84
C PRO A 301 13.18 7.38 9.86
N ARG A 302 12.96 6.28 10.60
CA ARG A 302 11.66 5.57 10.63
C ARG A 302 10.44 6.48 10.84
N PRO A 303 10.45 7.47 11.77
CA PRO A 303 9.34 8.42 11.93
C PRO A 303 9.00 9.23 10.67
N PHE A 304 9.95 9.39 9.73
CA PHE A 304 9.80 10.19 8.51
C PHE A 304 9.55 9.39 7.25
N ALA A 305 9.47 8.06 7.33
CA ALA A 305 9.16 7.23 6.17
C ALA A 305 7.90 7.72 5.42
N GLY A 306 6.87 8.16 6.16
CA GLY A 306 5.63 8.71 5.60
C GLY A 306 5.77 10.09 4.93
N HIS A 307 6.83 10.84 5.22
CA HIS A 307 7.09 12.19 4.69
C HIS A 307 7.93 12.16 3.40
N ARG A 308 8.38 10.98 2.95
CA ARG A 308 9.25 10.84 1.78
C ARG A 308 8.72 11.56 0.53
N ALA A 309 7.41 11.44 0.26
CA ALA A 309 6.79 12.09 -0.90
C ALA A 309 6.85 13.63 -0.80
N ALA A 310 6.61 14.19 0.39
CA ALA A 310 6.69 15.62 0.64
C ALA A 310 8.13 16.13 0.52
N ILE A 311 9.11 15.39 1.06
CA ILE A 311 10.54 15.73 0.94
C ILE A 311 10.97 15.74 -0.53
N ILE A 312 10.57 14.74 -1.32
CA ILE A 312 10.86 14.69 -2.77
C ILE A 312 10.21 15.88 -3.49
N ALA A 313 8.97 16.24 -3.14
CA ALA A 313 8.27 17.38 -3.73
C ALA A 313 8.96 18.71 -3.41
N ALA A 314 9.34 18.93 -2.15
CA ALA A 314 10.07 20.13 -1.72
C ALA A 314 11.45 20.23 -2.40
N LEU A 315 12.19 19.11 -2.52
CA LEU A 315 13.43 19.06 -3.29
C LEU A 315 13.20 19.47 -4.76
N ALA A 316 12.12 18.99 -5.37
CA ALA A 316 11.79 19.34 -6.76
C ALA A 316 11.47 20.83 -6.94
N GLU A 317 10.80 21.47 -5.97
CA GLU A 317 10.56 22.93 -5.95
C GLU A 317 11.86 23.73 -5.87
N MET A 318 12.86 23.21 -5.14
CA MET A 318 14.21 23.76 -5.09
C MET A 318 15.08 23.39 -6.31
N GLY A 319 14.50 22.71 -7.30
CA GLY A 319 15.19 22.31 -8.52
C GLY A 319 16.13 21.11 -8.34
N ILE A 320 15.94 20.30 -7.30
CA ILE A 320 16.68 19.08 -6.99
C ILE A 320 15.80 17.85 -7.29
N GLY A 321 16.25 16.98 -8.19
CA GLY A 321 15.57 15.73 -8.48
C GLY A 321 15.89 14.66 -7.43
N ALA A 322 14.87 13.98 -6.92
CA ALA A 322 15.02 12.88 -5.96
C ALA A 322 14.08 11.71 -6.30
N GLY A 323 14.38 10.52 -5.79
CA GLY A 323 13.64 9.28 -6.08
C GLY A 323 13.65 8.29 -4.91
N HIS A 324 13.17 7.07 -5.14
CA HIS A 324 13.04 6.04 -4.10
C HIS A 324 13.25 4.63 -4.68
N TYR A 325 14.43 4.37 -5.25
CA TYR A 325 14.73 3.05 -5.80
C TYR A 325 15.08 2.08 -4.64
N PHE A 326 14.42 0.94 -4.41
CA PHE A 326 13.19 0.43 -5.03
C PHE A 326 12.02 0.40 -4.05
N SER A 327 11.05 1.30 -4.22
CA SER A 327 9.80 1.34 -3.46
C SER A 327 8.65 1.58 -4.45
N PRO A 328 7.76 0.60 -4.71
CA PRO A 328 7.71 -0.72 -4.08
C PRO A 328 8.85 -1.66 -4.52
N HIS A 329 9.36 -2.47 -3.59
CA HIS A 329 10.30 -3.56 -3.92
C HIS A 329 9.56 -4.75 -4.55
N LEU A 330 10.27 -5.77 -5.03
CA LEU A 330 9.65 -6.82 -5.86
C LEU A 330 8.51 -7.56 -5.15
N ALA A 331 8.67 -7.94 -3.88
CA ALA A 331 7.63 -8.65 -3.13
C ALA A 331 6.36 -7.82 -2.84
N GLU A 332 6.39 -6.50 -3.01
CA GLU A 332 5.20 -5.64 -2.92
C GLU A 332 4.47 -5.48 -4.26
N GLN A 333 5.17 -5.71 -5.38
CA GLN A 333 4.62 -5.48 -6.71
C GLN A 333 3.57 -6.55 -7.08
N PRO A 334 2.41 -6.17 -7.65
CA PRO A 334 1.29 -7.08 -7.87
C PRO A 334 1.64 -8.33 -8.68
N TRP A 335 2.47 -8.18 -9.72
CA TRP A 335 2.87 -9.29 -10.58
C TRP A 335 3.64 -10.35 -9.78
N PHE A 336 4.72 -9.95 -9.09
CA PHE A 336 5.56 -10.88 -8.35
C PHE A 336 4.85 -11.47 -7.12
N ARG A 337 3.94 -10.74 -6.47
CA ARG A 337 3.05 -11.32 -5.43
C ARG A 337 2.23 -12.50 -5.93
N SER A 338 1.86 -12.52 -7.21
CA SER A 338 1.08 -13.59 -7.81
C SER A 338 1.92 -14.70 -8.45
N GLN A 339 3.15 -14.40 -8.87
CA GLN A 339 3.96 -15.30 -9.70
C GLN A 339 5.23 -15.82 -9.01
N ALA A 340 5.74 -15.15 -7.97
CA ALA A 340 6.96 -15.53 -7.27
C ALA A 340 6.65 -16.33 -6.00
N LEU A 341 7.62 -17.14 -5.57
CA LEU A 341 7.68 -17.61 -4.19
C LEU A 341 8.37 -16.52 -3.37
N ILE A 342 7.78 -16.14 -2.23
CA ILE A 342 8.24 -15.02 -1.42
C ILE A 342 8.55 -15.53 -0.02
N GLU A 343 9.82 -15.47 0.36
CA GLU A 343 10.25 -15.66 1.74
C GLU A 343 9.95 -14.41 2.58
N PRO A 344 9.98 -14.47 3.92
CA PRO A 344 9.91 -13.27 4.75
C PRO A 344 11.01 -12.27 4.36
N VAL A 345 10.63 -11.00 4.12
CA VAL A 345 11.51 -9.92 3.66
C VAL A 345 11.44 -8.65 4.54
N PRO A 346 11.45 -8.76 5.89
CA PRO A 346 11.21 -7.62 6.78
C PRO A 346 12.28 -6.51 6.67
N VAL A 347 13.53 -6.85 6.37
CA VAL A 347 14.59 -5.83 6.18
C VAL A 347 14.33 -5.06 4.88
N CYS A 348 13.99 -5.77 3.80
CA CYS A 348 13.59 -5.17 2.54
C CYS A 348 12.37 -4.24 2.71
N ASP A 349 11.37 -4.64 3.48
CA ASP A 349 10.18 -3.82 3.77
C ASP A 349 10.58 -2.49 4.48
N ASP A 350 11.49 -2.54 5.47
CA ASP A 350 12.00 -1.35 6.18
C ASP A 350 12.83 -0.45 5.25
N VAL A 351 13.80 -1.02 4.53
CA VAL A 351 14.68 -0.29 3.61
C VAL A 351 13.86 0.39 2.51
N ALA A 352 12.99 -0.34 1.81
CA ALA A 352 12.13 0.22 0.76
C ALA A 352 11.12 1.25 1.31
N GLY A 353 10.66 1.08 2.55
CA GLY A 353 9.80 2.04 3.23
C GLY A 353 10.48 3.39 3.49
N ARG A 354 11.81 3.45 3.51
CA ARG A 354 12.59 4.61 3.96
C ARG A 354 13.52 5.20 2.90
N ILE A 355 13.82 4.46 1.84
CA ILE A 355 14.85 4.81 0.85
C ILE A 355 14.57 6.14 0.14
N LEU A 356 15.60 6.98 0.06
CA LEU A 356 15.66 8.22 -0.72
C LEU A 356 16.90 8.18 -1.61
N SER A 357 16.73 8.48 -2.89
CA SER A 357 17.80 8.57 -3.88
C SER A 357 17.99 10.03 -4.29
N LEU A 358 19.21 10.53 -4.15
CA LEU A 358 19.68 11.88 -4.45
C LEU A 358 20.57 11.87 -5.71
N PRO A 359 20.70 13.03 -6.41
CA PRO A 359 21.40 13.09 -7.68
C PRO A 359 22.92 12.91 -7.51
N ILE A 360 23.48 12.06 -8.37
CA ILE A 360 24.90 12.01 -8.70
C ILE A 360 24.99 11.95 -10.24
N THR A 361 25.60 12.95 -10.87
CA THR A 361 25.75 13.01 -12.33
C THR A 361 27.21 13.20 -12.75
N ASP A 362 27.51 12.97 -14.03
CA ASP A 362 28.88 13.06 -14.58
C ASP A 362 29.47 14.48 -14.47
N THR A 363 28.63 15.51 -14.42
CA THR A 363 29.03 16.93 -14.46
C THR A 363 28.82 17.67 -13.16
N MET A 364 28.28 17.01 -12.12
CA MET A 364 28.08 17.63 -10.80
C MET A 364 29.41 18.00 -10.17
N THR A 365 29.44 19.16 -9.55
CA THR A 365 30.56 19.66 -8.73
C THR A 365 30.31 19.40 -7.24
N GLU A 366 31.33 19.63 -6.41
CA GLU A 366 31.16 19.55 -4.95
C GLU A 366 30.20 20.64 -4.42
N ASP A 367 30.12 21.78 -5.10
CA ASP A 367 29.18 22.86 -4.78
C ASP A 367 27.73 22.46 -5.09
N ASP A 368 27.50 21.73 -6.19
CA ASP A 368 26.19 21.15 -6.49
C ASP A 368 25.75 20.17 -5.40
N VAL A 369 26.68 19.33 -4.91
CA VAL A 369 26.42 18.44 -3.77
C VAL A 369 26.07 19.26 -2.52
N GLY A 370 26.80 20.35 -2.26
CA GLY A 370 26.48 21.31 -1.20
C GLY A 370 25.03 21.79 -1.28
N ARG A 371 24.62 22.26 -2.46
CA ARG A 371 23.26 22.73 -2.71
C ARG A 371 22.21 21.63 -2.47
N VAL A 372 22.47 20.39 -2.89
CA VAL A 372 21.57 19.26 -2.63
C VAL A 372 21.46 18.98 -1.13
N CYS A 373 22.57 19.00 -0.40
CA CYS A 373 22.58 18.74 1.04
C CYS A 373 21.78 19.81 1.78
N ASP A 374 22.01 21.08 1.46
CA ASP A 374 21.31 22.20 2.06
C ASP A 374 19.81 22.13 1.76
N SER A 375 19.44 21.89 0.50
CA SER A 375 18.04 21.68 0.11
C SER A 375 17.40 20.48 0.81
N LEU A 376 18.13 19.37 1.01
CA LEU A 376 17.60 18.23 1.76
C LEU A 376 17.30 18.63 3.20
N ILE A 377 18.24 19.30 3.86
CA ILE A 377 18.08 19.78 5.25
C ILE A 377 16.88 20.72 5.34
N ASP A 378 16.74 21.65 4.39
CA ASP A 378 15.62 22.61 4.36
C ASP A 378 14.28 21.93 4.07
N ALA A 379 14.21 21.04 3.08
CA ALA A 379 13.02 20.24 2.77
C ALA A 379 12.59 19.42 3.98
N CYS A 380 13.57 18.85 4.67
CA CYS A 380 13.40 18.13 5.89
C CYS A 380 12.78 19.02 6.98
N ASN A 381 13.38 20.17 7.27
CA ASN A 381 12.92 21.11 8.30
C ASN A 381 11.50 21.62 8.00
N HIS A 382 11.21 21.99 6.75
CA HIS A 382 9.87 22.38 6.29
C HIS A 382 8.85 21.26 6.44
N SER A 383 9.25 20.01 6.19
CA SER A 383 8.40 18.83 6.39
C SER A 383 8.22 18.45 7.87
N GLY A 384 8.65 19.31 8.80
CA GLY A 384 8.45 19.13 10.24
C GLY A 384 9.59 18.39 10.96
N LEU A 385 10.79 18.24 10.37
CA LEU A 385 11.93 17.63 11.08
C LEU A 385 12.42 18.43 12.30
N ASP A 386 12.14 19.73 12.36
CA ASP A 386 12.41 20.55 13.55
C ASP A 386 11.41 20.30 14.68
N GLY A 387 10.21 19.80 14.36
CA GLY A 387 9.22 19.34 15.34
C GLY A 387 9.63 18.06 16.08
N LEU A 388 10.68 17.35 15.62
CA LEU A 388 11.29 16.23 16.35
C LEU A 388 12.45 16.63 17.26
N ARG A 389 12.87 17.91 17.25
CA ARG A 389 13.47 18.45 18.47
C ARG A 389 12.33 18.59 19.46
N THR A 390 12.06 17.50 20.16
CA THR A 390 11.26 17.49 21.37
C THR A 390 9.81 17.95 21.17
N GLU A 391 8.86 17.01 21.23
CA GLU A 391 7.80 17.22 22.21
C GLU A 391 8.51 17.35 23.56
N ARG A 392 8.94 18.59 23.85
CA ARG A 392 9.63 18.94 25.08
C ARG A 392 8.54 18.93 26.13
N ARG A 393 8.32 17.74 26.72
CA ARG A 393 7.51 17.52 27.91
C ARG A 393 6.15 18.22 27.87
N GLY A 394 5.15 17.65 27.18
CA GLY A 394 3.72 17.82 27.49
C GLY A 394 3.22 19.25 27.81
N ARG A 395 3.80 20.29 27.21
CA ARG A 395 3.47 21.70 27.50
C ARG A 395 2.39 22.26 26.57
N THR A 396 2.28 21.76 25.35
CA THR A 396 1.22 22.16 24.42
C THR A 396 -0.04 21.37 24.72
N VAL A 397 -1.14 22.06 24.97
CA VAL A 397 -2.47 21.47 25.09
C VAL A 397 -3.21 21.75 23.79
N HIS A 398 -3.50 20.69 23.04
CA HIS A 398 -4.32 20.77 21.82
C HIS A 398 -5.76 21.13 22.16
N SER A 399 -6.47 21.87 21.30
CA SER A 399 -7.90 22.13 21.50
C SER A 399 -8.73 20.86 21.33
N ALA A 400 -8.32 19.99 20.39
CA ALA A 400 -8.96 18.73 20.11
C ALA A 400 -7.95 17.70 19.59
N LEU A 401 -8.08 16.45 20.02
CA LEU A 401 -7.36 15.30 19.49
C LEU A 401 -8.36 14.35 18.82
N VAL A 402 -8.29 14.25 17.49
CA VAL A 402 -9.06 13.30 16.69
C VAL A 402 -8.30 11.98 16.64
N ILE A 403 -8.95 10.91 17.09
CA ILE A 403 -8.39 9.56 17.22
C ILE A 403 -9.03 8.68 16.16
N GLY A 404 -8.26 8.37 15.13
CA GLY A 404 -8.74 7.75 13.90
C GLY A 404 -9.02 8.79 12.82
N GLY A 405 -8.28 8.72 11.73
CA GLY A 405 -8.38 9.44 10.48
C GLY A 405 -8.90 8.58 9.33
N GLY A 406 -9.61 7.48 9.59
CA GLY A 406 -10.39 6.77 8.57
C GLY A 406 -11.60 7.57 8.08
N PRO A 407 -12.51 6.98 7.27
CA PRO A 407 -13.61 7.69 6.62
C PRO A 407 -14.52 8.53 7.55
N ALA A 408 -14.74 8.07 8.79
CA ALA A 408 -15.49 8.83 9.80
C ALA A 408 -14.68 9.98 10.39
N GLY A 409 -13.38 9.76 10.64
CA GLY A 409 -12.46 10.79 11.13
C GLY A 409 -12.26 11.91 10.11
N THR A 410 -12.06 11.56 8.84
CA THR A 410 -12.02 12.56 7.76
C THR A 410 -13.37 13.19 7.49
N ALA A 411 -14.50 12.51 7.75
CA ALA A 411 -15.82 13.11 7.57
C ALA A 411 -16.05 14.34 8.47
N LEU A 412 -15.54 14.33 9.70
CA LEU A 412 -15.52 15.51 10.58
C LEU A 412 -14.80 16.69 9.91
N LEU A 413 -13.61 16.42 9.37
CA LEU A 413 -12.78 17.44 8.73
C LEU A 413 -13.42 17.93 7.42
N THR A 414 -14.02 17.02 6.65
CA THR A 414 -14.82 17.35 5.47
C THR A 414 -15.98 18.28 5.83
N ALA A 415 -16.72 18.00 6.91
CA ALA A 415 -17.78 18.87 7.37
C ALA A 415 -17.24 20.27 7.72
N ALA A 416 -16.09 20.35 8.38
CA ALA A 416 -15.42 21.62 8.66
C ALA A 416 -15.06 22.38 7.38
N THR A 417 -14.59 21.71 6.33
CA THR A 417 -14.29 22.40 5.05
C THR A 417 -15.52 22.96 4.36
N LYS A 418 -16.67 22.27 4.43
CA LYS A 418 -17.93 22.76 3.87
C LYS A 418 -18.45 24.01 4.60
N GLY A 419 -18.09 24.17 5.86
CA GLY A 419 -18.39 25.35 6.68
C GLY A 419 -17.31 26.43 6.67
N ASP A 420 -16.22 26.26 5.90
CA ASP A 420 -15.01 27.12 5.97
C ASP A 420 -14.41 27.24 7.39
N GLN A 421 -14.50 26.17 8.17
CA GLN A 421 -14.12 26.10 9.59
C GLN A 421 -12.83 25.32 9.84
N LEU A 422 -12.30 24.59 8.85
CA LEU A 422 -11.14 23.70 9.06
C LEU A 422 -9.88 24.48 9.47
N VAL A 423 -9.64 25.63 8.86
CA VAL A 423 -8.48 26.49 9.19
C VAL A 423 -8.60 27.04 10.60
N ALA A 424 -9.79 27.47 11.02
CA ALA A 424 -10.03 27.94 12.37
C ALA A 424 -9.79 26.83 13.40
N LEU A 425 -10.27 25.62 13.10
CA LEU A 425 -10.08 24.44 13.94
C LEU A 425 -8.59 24.07 14.06
N ALA A 426 -7.84 24.09 12.94
CA ALA A 426 -6.40 23.86 12.93
C ALA A 426 -5.64 24.87 13.79
N LYS A 427 -5.92 26.17 13.60
CA LYS A 427 -5.30 27.26 14.38
C LYS A 427 -5.63 27.23 15.87
N ALA A 428 -6.79 26.68 16.24
CA ALA A 428 -7.14 26.44 17.63
C ALA A 428 -6.29 25.34 18.28
N GLY A 429 -5.50 24.58 17.51
CA GLY A 429 -4.62 23.53 18.02
C GLY A 429 -5.16 22.12 17.79
N LEU A 430 -5.75 21.83 16.62
CA LEU A 430 -6.21 20.48 16.25
C LEU A 430 -5.04 19.50 16.13
N ALA A 431 -5.20 18.31 16.70
CA ALA A 431 -4.32 17.18 16.49
C ALA A 431 -5.10 15.97 15.94
N ILE A 432 -4.48 15.19 15.07
CA ILE A 432 -5.06 13.97 14.47
C ILE A 432 -4.05 12.85 14.64
N VAL A 433 -4.50 11.70 15.15
CA VAL A 433 -3.71 10.46 15.23
C VAL A 433 -4.39 9.41 14.36
N GLU A 434 -3.67 8.88 13.37
CA GLU A 434 -4.15 7.85 12.44
C GLU A 434 -3.17 6.68 12.41
N ARG A 435 -3.75 5.47 12.46
CA ARG A 435 -3.01 4.20 12.50
C ARG A 435 -2.36 3.87 11.16
N ASP A 436 -3.01 4.20 10.05
CA ASP A 436 -2.51 4.02 8.70
C ASP A 436 -1.52 5.11 8.30
N ALA A 437 -0.84 4.89 7.17
CA ALA A 437 0.13 5.84 6.62
C ALA A 437 -0.51 7.12 6.04
N VAL A 438 -1.80 7.07 5.74
CA VAL A 438 -2.57 8.15 5.11
C VAL A 438 -3.94 8.24 5.77
N LEU A 439 -4.51 9.45 5.78
CA LEU A 439 -5.90 9.66 6.20
C LEU A 439 -6.87 9.22 5.10
N GLY A 440 -8.12 8.97 5.49
CA GLY A 440 -9.25 8.70 4.60
C GLY A 440 -9.42 7.24 4.19
N ARG A 441 -8.34 6.45 4.19
CA ARG A 441 -8.36 5.03 3.80
C ARG A 441 -9.25 4.20 4.72
N GLY A 442 -8.86 4.11 6.00
CA GLY A 442 -9.41 3.16 6.96
C GLY A 442 -9.45 1.73 6.40
N GLU A 443 -10.46 0.96 6.79
CA GLU A 443 -10.60 -0.44 6.34
C GLU A 443 -11.54 -0.62 5.13
N ILE A 444 -12.16 0.45 4.63
CA ILE A 444 -13.24 0.39 3.64
C ILE A 444 -12.80 -0.27 2.32
N GLY A 445 -11.59 0.02 1.85
CA GLY A 445 -11.04 -0.60 0.63
C GLY A 445 -10.75 -2.10 0.75
N GLY A 446 -10.80 -2.64 1.97
CA GLY A 446 -10.64 -4.05 2.26
C GLY A 446 -11.92 -4.88 2.09
N TYR A 447 -13.06 -4.26 1.74
CA TYR A 447 -14.34 -4.96 1.60
C TYR A 447 -14.70 -5.23 0.14
N ALA A 448 -15.25 -6.43 -0.11
CA ALA A 448 -15.63 -6.93 -1.42
C ALA A 448 -17.07 -6.56 -1.82
N ILE A 449 -17.60 -5.45 -1.29
CA ILE A 449 -18.99 -5.05 -1.47
C ILE A 449 -19.12 -3.68 -2.13
N THR A 450 -20.34 -3.42 -2.60
CA THR A 450 -20.79 -2.10 -3.05
C THR A 450 -21.20 -1.25 -1.85
N SER A 451 -20.95 0.05 -1.90
CA SER A 451 -21.38 1.01 -0.88
C SER A 451 -22.91 1.08 -0.77
N ASP A 452 -23.38 1.40 0.44
CA ASP A 452 -24.77 1.82 0.70
C ASP A 452 -25.01 3.30 0.38
N SER A 453 -23.96 3.99 -0.05
CA SER A 453 -23.93 5.40 -0.44
C SER A 453 -23.77 5.52 -1.96
N THR A 454 -24.38 6.54 -2.57
CA THR A 454 -24.27 6.74 -4.02
C THR A 454 -22.95 7.41 -4.41
N ALA A 455 -22.59 7.36 -5.69
CA ALA A 455 -21.41 8.08 -6.20
C ALA A 455 -21.49 9.58 -5.91
N GLU A 456 -22.67 10.18 -6.08
CA GLU A 456 -22.93 11.58 -5.80
C GLU A 456 -22.68 11.89 -4.32
N THR A 457 -23.04 10.97 -3.42
CA THR A 457 -22.78 11.13 -1.97
C THR A 457 -21.29 11.28 -1.69
N PHE A 458 -20.45 10.40 -2.26
CA PHE A 458 -19.00 10.53 -2.14
C PHE A 458 -18.48 11.84 -2.74
N LEU A 459 -18.98 12.22 -3.92
CA LEU A 459 -18.53 13.43 -4.61
C LEU A 459 -18.92 14.71 -3.87
N THR A 460 -20.03 14.73 -3.11
CA THR A 460 -20.40 15.90 -2.29
C THR A 460 -19.38 16.25 -1.20
N ALA A 461 -18.47 15.35 -0.85
CA ALA A 461 -17.38 15.63 0.09
C ALA A 461 -16.40 16.66 -0.47
N VAL A 462 -16.21 16.66 -1.79
CA VAL A 462 -15.18 17.44 -2.48
C VAL A 462 -15.76 18.47 -3.44
N LYS A 463 -16.90 18.19 -4.05
CA LYS A 463 -17.52 19.06 -5.05
C LYS A 463 -17.92 20.40 -4.44
N ASP A 464 -17.67 21.47 -5.19
CA ASP A 464 -18.02 22.85 -4.83
C ASP A 464 -17.46 23.30 -3.47
N ASN A 465 -16.32 22.73 -3.06
CA ASN A 465 -15.66 23.06 -1.81
C ASN A 465 -14.97 24.44 -1.89
N VAL A 466 -15.02 25.21 -0.78
CA VAL A 466 -14.38 26.53 -0.68
C VAL A 466 -12.85 26.44 -0.79
N HIS A 467 -12.28 25.31 -0.39
CA HIS A 467 -10.88 24.97 -0.62
C HIS A 467 -10.73 24.45 -2.05
N GLY A 468 -10.20 25.29 -2.95
CA GLY A 468 -10.15 25.01 -4.39
C GLY A 468 -9.36 23.75 -4.74
N ASP A 469 -8.42 23.36 -3.90
CA ASP A 469 -7.65 22.14 -4.02
C ASP A 469 -8.40 20.87 -3.64
N ILE A 470 -9.32 20.94 -2.67
CA ILE A 470 -10.29 19.89 -2.39
C ILE A 470 -11.31 19.83 -3.53
N ALA A 471 -11.80 20.98 -4.02
CA ALA A 471 -12.73 21.03 -5.16
C ALA A 471 -12.18 20.37 -6.43
N ALA A 472 -10.87 20.54 -6.67
CA ALA A 472 -10.16 19.94 -7.79
C ALA A 472 -10.16 18.40 -7.77
N LEU A 473 -10.43 17.76 -6.63
CA LEU A 473 -10.50 16.29 -6.54
C LEU A 473 -11.65 15.69 -7.37
N THR A 474 -12.66 16.49 -7.75
CA THR A 474 -13.67 16.06 -8.72
C THR A 474 -13.10 15.76 -10.11
N GLN A 475 -12.01 16.44 -10.49
CA GLN A 475 -11.29 16.25 -11.76
C GLN A 475 -10.08 15.32 -11.61
N HIS A 476 -9.71 14.97 -10.38
CA HIS A 476 -8.68 13.96 -10.13
C HIS A 476 -9.14 12.59 -10.61
N HIS A 477 -8.21 11.73 -11.03
CA HIS A 477 -8.52 10.39 -11.55
C HIS A 477 -9.46 9.60 -10.63
N SER A 478 -9.21 9.61 -9.32
CA SER A 478 -10.09 8.92 -8.36
C SER A 478 -11.48 9.55 -8.22
N GLY A 479 -11.63 10.86 -8.43
CA GLY A 479 -12.93 11.51 -8.51
C GLY A 479 -13.70 11.13 -9.76
N GLN A 480 -13.01 11.05 -10.91
CA GLN A 480 -13.58 10.59 -12.17
C GLN A 480 -14.01 9.11 -12.11
N GLU A 481 -13.23 8.26 -11.45
CA GLU A 481 -13.57 6.85 -11.22
C GLU A 481 -14.89 6.68 -10.43
N VAL A 482 -15.06 7.47 -9.38
CA VAL A 482 -16.33 7.49 -8.63
C VAL A 482 -17.46 8.06 -9.49
N ALA A 483 -17.21 9.11 -10.26
CA ALA A 483 -18.20 9.72 -11.14
C ALA A 483 -18.75 8.78 -12.23
N MET A 484 -17.96 7.79 -12.68
CA MET A 484 -18.45 6.75 -13.60
C MET A 484 -19.58 5.89 -13.03
N HIS A 485 -19.78 5.90 -11.71
CA HIS A 485 -20.83 5.15 -11.02
C HIS A 485 -22.08 6.00 -10.70
N ILE A 486 -22.17 7.22 -11.22
CA ILE A 486 -23.39 8.05 -11.13
C ILE A 486 -24.56 7.30 -11.76
N GLY A 487 -25.69 7.24 -11.05
CA GLY A 487 -26.87 6.47 -11.46
C GLY A 487 -26.78 4.94 -11.25
N ALA A 488 -25.64 4.40 -10.80
CA ALA A 488 -25.52 2.98 -10.46
C ALA A 488 -26.10 2.68 -9.05
N LEU A 489 -26.29 1.40 -8.73
CA LEU A 489 -26.73 0.91 -7.41
C LEU A 489 -25.61 0.93 -6.35
N GLY A 490 -24.88 2.05 -6.27
CA GLY A 490 -23.73 2.27 -5.38
C GLY A 490 -22.36 2.14 -6.07
N VAL A 491 -21.30 2.36 -5.31
CA VAL A 491 -19.90 2.34 -5.78
C VAL A 491 -19.17 1.17 -5.11
N PRO A 492 -18.45 0.31 -5.84
CA PRO A 492 -17.58 -0.67 -5.20
C PRO A 492 -16.63 0.02 -4.22
N LEU A 493 -16.55 -0.45 -2.97
CA LEU A 493 -15.77 0.24 -1.94
C LEU A 493 -14.28 0.32 -2.29
N THR A 494 -13.77 -0.67 -3.03
CA THR A 494 -12.41 -0.67 -3.61
C THR A 494 -12.17 0.47 -4.60
N ARG A 495 -13.21 0.97 -5.26
CA ARG A 495 -13.15 2.08 -6.23
C ARG A 495 -13.37 3.45 -5.58
N ALA A 496 -14.12 3.51 -4.47
CA ALA A 496 -14.31 4.75 -3.71
C ALA A 496 -13.09 5.10 -2.81
N THR A 497 -12.34 4.10 -2.36
CA THR A 497 -11.22 4.29 -1.41
C THR A 497 -10.14 5.25 -1.91
N PRO A 498 -9.68 5.21 -3.17
CA PRO A 498 -8.70 6.18 -3.67
C PRO A 498 -9.17 7.64 -3.64
N LEU A 499 -10.47 7.91 -3.74
CA LEU A 499 -11.00 9.26 -3.58
C LEU A 499 -10.92 9.69 -2.10
N LEU A 500 -11.31 8.81 -1.18
CA LEU A 500 -11.23 9.07 0.26
C LEU A 500 -9.78 9.32 0.72
N GLU A 501 -8.81 8.56 0.21
CA GLU A 501 -7.38 8.76 0.47
C GLU A 501 -6.89 10.13 -0.04
N ALA A 502 -7.24 10.48 -1.28
CA ALA A 502 -6.87 11.77 -1.87
C ALA A 502 -7.48 12.94 -1.09
N THR A 503 -8.75 12.82 -0.67
CA THR A 503 -9.40 13.79 0.22
C THR A 503 -8.70 13.86 1.57
N GLY A 504 -8.39 12.71 2.19
CA GLY A 504 -7.67 12.64 3.46
C GLY A 504 -6.30 13.32 3.42
N ALA A 505 -5.55 13.14 2.32
CA ALA A 505 -4.27 13.80 2.12
C ALA A 505 -4.39 15.34 2.06
N ARG A 506 -5.38 15.87 1.33
CA ARG A 506 -5.61 17.33 1.29
C ARG A 506 -6.04 17.89 2.64
N LEU A 507 -6.93 17.18 3.35
CA LEU A 507 -7.35 17.57 4.69
C LEU A 507 -6.17 17.60 5.67
N ALA A 508 -5.30 16.59 5.63
CA ALA A 508 -4.08 16.54 6.45
C ALA A 508 -3.14 17.71 6.17
N ALA A 509 -2.95 18.04 4.88
CA ALA A 509 -2.12 19.16 4.46
C ALA A 509 -2.66 20.49 5.01
N ILE A 510 -3.96 20.78 4.82
CA ILE A 510 -4.59 22.01 5.32
C ILE A 510 -4.43 22.13 6.85
N VAL A 511 -4.60 21.02 7.59
CA VAL A 511 -4.42 21.01 9.05
C VAL A 511 -2.97 21.34 9.42
N ALA A 512 -1.99 20.69 8.80
CA ALA A 512 -0.58 20.88 9.09
C ALA A 512 -0.09 22.29 8.72
N GLU A 513 -0.47 22.80 7.55
CA GLU A 513 -0.13 24.15 7.06
C GLU A 513 -0.67 25.26 7.97
N ASN A 514 -1.73 24.98 8.74
CA ASN A 514 -2.37 25.93 9.63
C ASN A 514 -2.09 25.66 11.12
N GLY A 515 -0.97 24.99 11.42
CA GLY A 515 -0.45 24.81 12.79
C GLY A 515 -1.06 23.64 13.57
N GLY A 516 -1.91 22.84 12.92
CA GLY A 516 -2.40 21.58 13.48
C GLY A 516 -1.36 20.46 13.39
N THR A 517 -1.57 19.39 14.14
CA THR A 517 -0.68 18.22 14.18
C THR A 517 -1.35 17.03 13.50
N VAL A 518 -0.64 16.34 12.60
CA VAL A 518 -1.09 15.08 12.01
C VAL A 518 -0.04 14.01 12.25
N ALA A 519 -0.41 12.96 12.99
CA ALA A 519 0.44 11.84 13.34
C ALA A 519 -0.12 10.57 12.71
N THR A 520 0.43 10.19 11.55
CA THR A 520 0.11 8.91 10.88
C THR A 520 0.97 7.78 11.43
N ARG A 521 0.64 6.53 11.09
CA ARG A 521 1.29 5.32 11.61
C ARG A 521 1.41 5.32 13.13
N SER A 522 0.40 5.87 13.78
CA SER A 522 0.38 6.09 15.22
C SER A 522 -0.98 5.71 15.76
N GLU A 523 -1.04 5.14 16.95
CA GLU A 523 -2.30 4.80 17.60
C GLU A 523 -2.36 5.38 19.00
N VAL A 524 -3.57 5.70 19.44
CA VAL A 524 -3.83 6.09 20.82
C VAL A 524 -4.23 4.85 21.60
N LEU A 525 -3.46 4.53 22.64
CA LEU A 525 -3.67 3.32 23.45
C LEU A 525 -4.72 3.56 24.53
N GLU A 526 -4.67 4.74 25.15
CA GLU A 526 -5.61 5.19 26.18
C GLU A 526 -5.54 6.70 26.35
N ALA A 527 -6.53 7.27 27.03
CA ALA A 527 -6.49 8.64 27.50
C ALA A 527 -6.94 8.75 28.96
N ARG A 528 -6.25 9.60 29.74
CA ARG A 528 -6.55 9.87 31.14
C ARG A 528 -6.91 11.34 31.32
N ARG A 529 -7.95 11.62 32.09
CA ARG A 529 -8.31 12.99 32.48
C ARG A 529 -7.26 13.55 33.45
N THR A 530 -6.84 14.80 33.25
CA THR A 530 -5.88 15.47 34.13
C THR A 530 -6.61 16.22 35.25
N ALA A 531 -5.89 16.59 36.31
CA ALA A 531 -6.44 17.40 37.41
C ALA A 531 -6.97 18.77 36.92
N ASP A 532 -6.37 19.31 35.87
CA ASP A 532 -6.77 20.59 35.25
C ASP A 532 -7.98 20.43 34.31
N GLY A 533 -8.51 19.21 34.15
CA GLY A 533 -9.71 18.93 33.37
C GLY A 533 -9.48 18.59 31.88
N ASP A 534 -8.23 18.60 31.40
CA ASP A 534 -7.85 18.16 30.04
C ASP A 534 -7.73 16.63 29.95
N TRP A 535 -7.38 16.12 28.78
CA TRP A 535 -7.05 14.73 28.52
C TRP A 535 -5.58 14.57 28.16
N ALA A 536 -4.92 13.56 28.73
CA ALA A 536 -3.59 13.10 28.36
C ALA A 536 -3.71 11.74 27.67
N ALA A 537 -3.46 11.72 26.36
CA ALA A 537 -3.54 10.55 25.51
C ALA A 537 -2.15 9.92 25.30
N ARG A 538 -2.03 8.62 25.54
CA ARG A 538 -0.79 7.86 25.29
C ARG A 538 -0.79 7.37 23.84
N VAL A 539 0.15 7.89 23.06
CA VAL A 539 0.24 7.67 21.62
C VAL A 539 1.48 6.86 21.31
N ARG A 540 1.31 5.74 20.61
CA ARG A 540 2.39 4.86 20.16
C ARG A 540 2.61 5.00 18.66
N ASN A 541 3.85 5.24 18.26
CA ASN A 541 4.26 5.12 16.87
C ASN A 541 4.43 3.64 16.51
N LEU A 542 3.75 3.18 15.46
CA LEU A 542 3.72 1.78 15.07
C LEU A 542 4.98 1.31 14.34
N LEU A 543 5.79 2.24 13.83
CA LEU A 543 7.05 1.92 13.17
C LEU A 543 8.21 1.86 14.15
N THR A 544 8.27 2.77 15.11
CA THR A 544 9.39 2.85 16.06
C THR A 544 9.10 2.18 17.40
N GLY A 545 7.82 1.96 17.74
CA GLY A 545 7.40 1.54 19.07
C GLY A 545 7.48 2.65 20.12
N GLU A 546 7.93 3.86 19.76
CA GLU A 546 8.04 4.99 20.67
C GLU A 546 6.65 5.42 21.18
N GLU A 547 6.56 5.66 22.48
CA GLU A 547 5.35 6.17 23.12
C GLU A 547 5.55 7.62 23.60
N ARG A 548 4.56 8.47 23.35
CA ARG A 548 4.51 9.87 23.80
C ARG A 548 3.15 10.22 24.39
N LEU A 549 3.09 11.33 25.12
CA LEU A 549 1.85 11.85 25.71
C LEU A 549 1.40 13.12 24.97
N MET A 550 0.23 13.05 24.34
CA MET A 550 -0.43 14.21 23.73
C MET A 550 -1.51 14.74 24.68
N ARG A 551 -1.44 16.02 25.05
CA ARG A 551 -2.49 16.67 25.87
C ARG A 551 -3.51 17.36 24.98
N ALA A 552 -4.80 17.19 25.27
CA ALA A 552 -5.87 17.86 24.54
C ALA A 552 -7.04 18.23 25.46
N ALA A 553 -7.68 19.37 25.21
CA ALA A 553 -8.91 19.76 25.89
C ALA A 553 -10.07 18.81 25.55
N ASN A 554 -10.15 18.40 24.28
CA ASN A 554 -11.20 17.53 23.76
C ASN A 554 -10.64 16.31 23.05
N LEU A 555 -11.37 15.20 23.09
CA LEU A 555 -11.12 13.98 22.33
C LEU A 555 -12.26 13.74 21.34
N VAL A 556 -11.93 13.35 20.11
CA VAL A 556 -12.92 12.82 19.15
C VAL A 556 -12.55 11.40 18.79
N ILE A 557 -13.36 10.43 19.22
CA ILE A 557 -13.16 9.01 18.95
C ILE A 557 -13.82 8.66 17.61
N ALA A 558 -12.99 8.43 16.59
CA ALA A 558 -13.37 8.09 15.23
C ALA A 558 -12.71 6.79 14.74
N THR A 559 -12.51 5.85 15.66
CA THR A 559 -11.80 4.58 15.50
C THR A 559 -12.60 3.48 14.78
N GLY A 560 -13.84 3.78 14.37
CA GLY A 560 -14.70 2.86 13.62
C GLY A 560 -15.30 1.74 14.47
N GLY A 561 -15.83 0.72 13.78
CA GLY A 561 -16.52 -0.41 14.39
C GLY A 561 -15.84 -1.74 14.10
N TYR A 562 -16.13 -2.75 14.93
CA TYR A 562 -15.64 -4.11 14.76
C TYR A 562 -16.68 -5.14 15.17
N GLN A 563 -16.47 -6.37 14.73
CA GLN A 563 -17.23 -7.54 15.16
C GLN A 563 -16.28 -8.50 15.89
N ALA A 564 -16.52 -8.75 17.17
CA ALA A 564 -15.75 -9.72 17.95
C ALA A 564 -16.45 -11.08 17.96
N ARG A 565 -15.66 -12.15 17.86
CA ARG A 565 -16.18 -13.52 17.82
C ARG A 565 -16.95 -13.87 19.09
N GLU A 566 -16.41 -13.54 20.26
CA GLU A 566 -17.04 -13.88 21.54
C GLU A 566 -18.44 -13.27 21.65
N HIS A 567 -18.61 -12.05 21.13
CA HIS A 567 -19.89 -11.35 21.13
C HIS A 567 -20.91 -11.95 20.15
N VAL A 568 -20.46 -12.36 18.97
CA VAL A 568 -21.34 -13.02 17.99
C VAL A 568 -21.75 -14.40 18.50
N GLU A 569 -20.84 -15.12 19.16
CA GLU A 569 -21.11 -16.43 19.76
C GLU A 569 -22.09 -16.33 20.95
N ALA A 570 -21.97 -15.30 21.78
CA ALA A 570 -22.82 -15.07 22.93
C ALA A 570 -24.23 -14.52 22.59
N GLU A 571 -24.45 -14.01 21.38
CA GLU A 571 -25.75 -13.45 21.00
C GLU A 571 -26.82 -14.55 20.96
N THR A 572 -27.92 -14.35 21.71
CA THR A 572 -29.05 -15.28 21.75
C THR A 572 -29.82 -15.28 20.43
N VAL A 573 -29.84 -16.41 19.73
CA VAL A 573 -30.57 -16.61 18.47
C VAL A 573 -31.50 -17.82 18.66
N ALA A 574 -32.80 -17.61 18.51
CA ALA A 574 -33.82 -18.63 18.75
C ALA A 574 -33.65 -19.30 20.14
N GLY A 575 -33.58 -18.48 21.20
CA GLY A 575 -33.52 -18.93 22.59
C GLY A 575 -32.17 -19.49 23.08
N ALA A 576 -31.14 -19.63 22.24
CA ALA A 576 -29.82 -20.14 22.64
C ALA A 576 -28.66 -19.30 22.06
N PRO A 577 -27.46 -19.31 22.67
CA PRO A 577 -26.28 -18.63 22.10
C PRO A 577 -25.92 -19.16 20.71
N LEU A 578 -25.68 -18.26 19.75
CA LEU A 578 -25.36 -18.66 18.37
C LEU A 578 -24.09 -19.53 18.28
N GLY A 579 -23.13 -19.32 19.18
CA GLY A 579 -21.91 -20.12 19.26
C GLY A 579 -22.17 -21.59 19.58
N GLU A 580 -23.17 -21.87 20.43
CA GLU A 580 -23.58 -23.24 20.77
C GLU A 580 -24.28 -23.91 19.58
N ILE A 581 -25.09 -23.15 18.83
CA ILE A 581 -25.82 -23.65 17.66
C ILE A 581 -24.87 -23.91 16.49
N ALA A 582 -23.98 -22.96 16.17
CA ALA A 582 -23.15 -22.97 14.96
C ALA A 582 -21.78 -23.63 15.16
N GLY A 583 -21.18 -23.51 16.35
CA GLY A 583 -19.83 -24.01 16.63
C GLY A 583 -18.79 -23.57 15.59
N LYS A 584 -17.98 -24.52 15.11
CA LYS A 584 -16.89 -24.26 14.12
C LYS A 584 -17.40 -23.77 12.76
N ARG A 585 -18.69 -23.93 12.46
CA ARG A 585 -19.33 -23.47 11.21
C ARG A 585 -19.58 -21.97 11.19
N LEU A 586 -19.49 -21.31 12.35
CA LEU A 586 -19.68 -19.86 12.46
C LEU A 586 -18.58 -19.09 11.75
N MET A 587 -18.99 -18.25 10.82
CA MET A 587 -18.20 -17.23 10.15
C MET A 587 -18.72 -15.85 10.56
N LEU A 588 -17.82 -14.92 10.87
CA LEU A 588 -18.22 -13.55 11.19
C LEU A 588 -18.64 -12.85 9.90
N GLY A 589 -19.71 -12.05 9.98
CA GLY A 589 -20.15 -11.23 8.85
C GLY A 589 -19.05 -10.31 8.36
N ASP A 590 -18.30 -9.68 9.27
CA ASP A 590 -17.17 -8.81 8.91
C ASP A 590 -16.09 -9.56 8.11
N ASP A 591 -15.66 -10.72 8.60
CA ASP A 591 -14.67 -11.57 7.94
C ASP A 591 -15.14 -12.04 6.55
N PHE A 592 -16.45 -12.26 6.38
CA PHE A 592 -17.02 -12.69 5.11
C PHE A 592 -17.03 -11.56 4.08
N LEU A 593 -17.36 -10.34 4.49
CA LEU A 593 -17.49 -9.20 3.57
C LEU A 593 -16.13 -8.63 3.14
N ARG A 594 -15.04 -8.96 3.83
CA ARG A 594 -13.68 -8.59 3.42
C ARG A 594 -13.24 -9.30 2.13
N LEU A 595 -12.28 -8.71 1.43
CA LEU A 595 -11.61 -9.34 0.29
C LEU A 595 -11.10 -10.74 0.65
N GLY A 596 -11.36 -11.70 -0.23
CA GLY A 596 -11.08 -13.13 -0.01
C GLY A 596 -12.05 -13.85 0.94
N GLY A 597 -13.03 -13.17 1.54
CA GLY A 597 -14.04 -13.80 2.40
C GLY A 597 -14.92 -14.80 1.66
N LEU A 598 -15.36 -14.46 0.45
CA LEU A 598 -16.05 -15.39 -0.45
C LEU A 598 -15.18 -16.61 -0.83
N ASP A 599 -13.88 -16.43 -1.02
CA ASP A 599 -12.97 -17.55 -1.31
C ASP A 599 -12.75 -18.45 -0.10
N ARG A 600 -12.69 -17.89 1.12
CA ARG A 600 -12.69 -18.66 2.36
C ARG A 600 -13.97 -19.48 2.51
N LEU A 601 -15.12 -18.89 2.20
CA LEU A 601 -16.39 -19.61 2.15
C LEU A 601 -16.31 -20.77 1.15
N ARG A 602 -15.87 -20.52 -0.10
CA ARG A 602 -15.71 -21.56 -1.13
C ARG A 602 -14.85 -22.72 -0.66
N LYS A 603 -13.70 -22.44 -0.04
CA LYS A 603 -12.81 -23.48 0.48
C LYS A 603 -13.49 -24.32 1.55
N ARG A 604 -14.30 -23.71 2.42
CA ARG A 604 -15.03 -24.43 3.48
C ARG A 604 -16.14 -25.33 2.96
N VAL A 605 -16.70 -25.04 1.79
CA VAL A 605 -17.78 -25.83 1.17
C VAL A 605 -17.32 -26.59 -0.08
N ALA A 606 -16.02 -26.69 -0.33
CA ALA A 606 -15.48 -27.26 -1.57
C ALA A 606 -15.89 -28.72 -1.79
N ASP A 607 -15.97 -29.48 -0.71
CA ASP A 607 -16.34 -30.90 -0.72
C ASP A 607 -17.83 -31.14 -0.44
N THR A 608 -18.62 -30.06 -0.30
CA THR A 608 -20.06 -30.15 0.00
C THR A 608 -20.87 -30.01 -1.28
N HIS A 609 -21.60 -31.06 -1.65
CA HIS A 609 -22.57 -31.00 -2.73
C HIS A 609 -23.83 -30.25 -2.27
N ALA A 610 -24.17 -29.14 -2.94
CA ALA A 610 -25.31 -28.27 -2.61
C ALA A 610 -25.29 -27.68 -1.18
N PRO A 611 -24.29 -26.84 -0.83
CA PRO A 611 -24.13 -26.33 0.53
C PRO A 611 -25.29 -25.44 0.98
N ARG A 612 -25.70 -25.63 2.23
CA ARG A 612 -26.70 -24.82 2.94
C ARG A 612 -26.00 -23.74 3.77
N ILE A 613 -26.32 -22.49 3.50
CA ILE A 613 -25.72 -21.33 4.15
C ILE A 613 -26.81 -20.54 4.87
N ALA A 614 -26.64 -20.37 6.17
CA ALA A 614 -27.49 -19.51 6.99
C ALA A 614 -26.81 -18.15 7.21
N ILE A 615 -27.51 -17.06 6.97
CA ILE A 615 -27.10 -15.71 7.41
C ILE A 615 -28.01 -15.31 8.57
N VAL A 616 -27.44 -15.00 9.73
CA VAL A 616 -28.20 -14.56 10.90
C VAL A 616 -27.99 -13.07 11.09
N GLY A 617 -29.04 -12.28 10.82
CA GLY A 617 -29.04 -10.82 10.95
C GLY A 617 -29.95 -10.16 9.92
N GLY A 618 -30.55 -9.02 10.31
CA GLY A 618 -31.39 -8.19 9.43
C GLY A 618 -30.76 -6.82 9.14
N SER A 619 -29.44 -6.77 8.93
CA SER A 619 -28.66 -5.53 8.71
C SER A 619 -28.19 -5.41 7.26
N THR A 620 -27.77 -4.22 6.84
CA THR A 620 -27.18 -4.01 5.49
C THR A 620 -26.02 -4.96 5.22
N SER A 621 -25.21 -5.30 6.23
CA SER A 621 -24.14 -6.31 6.11
C SER A 621 -24.67 -7.73 5.83
N ALA A 622 -25.81 -8.12 6.40
CA ALA A 622 -26.45 -9.40 6.10
C ALA A 622 -26.93 -9.47 4.64
N LEU A 623 -27.57 -8.39 4.17
CA LEU A 623 -28.06 -8.30 2.78
C LEU A 623 -26.89 -8.22 1.79
N ALA A 624 -25.83 -7.49 2.12
CA ALA A 624 -24.61 -7.46 1.31
C ALA A 624 -23.95 -8.84 1.24
N ALA A 625 -23.97 -9.62 2.32
CA ALA A 625 -23.44 -10.98 2.31
C ALA A 625 -24.23 -11.88 1.35
N ALA A 626 -25.56 -11.80 1.41
CA ALA A 626 -26.43 -12.52 0.49
C ALA A 626 -26.19 -12.10 -0.97
N ALA A 627 -26.18 -10.79 -1.24
CA ALA A 627 -25.93 -10.25 -2.59
C ALA A 627 -24.58 -10.72 -3.15
N LEU A 628 -23.51 -10.70 -2.34
CA LEU A 628 -22.17 -11.14 -2.73
C LEU A 628 -22.15 -12.64 -3.12
N MET A 629 -22.85 -13.50 -2.37
CA MET A 629 -22.95 -14.93 -2.69
C MET A 629 -23.77 -15.19 -3.96
N LEU A 630 -24.88 -14.46 -4.15
CA LEU A 630 -25.75 -14.63 -5.31
C LEU A 630 -25.07 -14.19 -6.62
N LYS A 631 -24.16 -13.22 -6.54
CA LYS A 631 -23.37 -12.67 -7.65
C LYS A 631 -21.98 -13.30 -7.82
N ALA A 632 -21.65 -14.29 -7.01
CA ALA A 632 -20.33 -14.92 -7.01
C ALA A 632 -19.95 -15.45 -8.41
N ALA A 633 -18.72 -15.18 -8.83
CA ALA A 633 -18.12 -15.73 -10.05
C ALA A 633 -16.79 -16.44 -9.70
N PRO A 634 -16.63 -17.75 -9.94
CA PRO A 634 -17.67 -18.70 -10.37
C PRO A 634 -18.82 -18.82 -9.36
N ALA A 635 -20.01 -19.18 -9.85
CA ALA A 635 -21.21 -19.32 -9.02
C ALA A 635 -21.02 -20.39 -7.94
N LEU A 636 -21.56 -20.13 -6.75
CA LEU A 636 -21.69 -21.14 -5.70
C LEU A 636 -22.75 -22.17 -6.12
N PRO A 637 -22.55 -23.48 -5.85
CA PRO A 637 -23.50 -24.53 -6.23
C PRO A 637 -24.73 -24.56 -5.30
N LEU A 638 -25.45 -23.44 -5.19
CA LEU A 638 -26.59 -23.27 -4.29
C LEU A 638 -27.86 -23.87 -4.91
N GLY A 639 -28.49 -24.80 -4.19
CA GLY A 639 -29.83 -25.33 -4.51
C GLY A 639 -30.96 -24.37 -4.12
N ALA A 640 -32.21 -24.78 -4.34
CA ALA A 640 -33.38 -24.01 -3.95
C ALA A 640 -33.43 -23.82 -2.42
N GLY A 641 -33.62 -22.58 -1.96
CA GLY A 641 -33.63 -22.21 -0.54
C GLY A 641 -32.31 -22.47 0.22
N ALA A 642 -31.22 -22.78 -0.48
CA ALA A 642 -29.93 -23.12 0.13
C ALA A 642 -29.31 -21.93 0.89
N LEU A 643 -29.64 -20.69 0.52
CA LEU A 643 -29.22 -19.49 1.22
C LEU A 643 -30.38 -18.94 2.08
N ALA A 644 -30.35 -19.20 3.38
CA ALA A 644 -31.40 -18.80 4.31
C ALA A 644 -31.01 -17.55 5.10
N LEU A 645 -31.83 -16.49 5.05
CA LEU A 645 -31.66 -15.26 5.82
C LEU A 645 -32.60 -15.26 7.04
N TYR A 646 -32.02 -15.33 8.23
CA TYR A 646 -32.71 -15.29 9.51
C TYR A 646 -32.70 -13.90 10.11
N HIS A 647 -33.87 -13.32 10.39
CA HIS A 647 -34.01 -11.96 10.92
C HIS A 647 -35.08 -11.87 12.02
N ARG A 648 -34.89 -10.98 13.00
CA ARG A 648 -35.88 -10.76 14.10
C ARG A 648 -36.96 -9.75 13.75
N ARG A 649 -36.59 -8.68 13.03
CA ARG A 649 -37.48 -7.55 12.67
C ARG A 649 -37.84 -7.63 11.20
N ALA A 650 -39.02 -7.15 10.81
CA ALA A 650 -39.43 -7.03 9.42
C ALA A 650 -38.36 -6.28 8.59
N LEU A 651 -38.14 -6.72 7.35
CA LEU A 651 -37.21 -6.06 6.43
C LEU A 651 -37.88 -4.82 5.83
N ARG A 652 -37.28 -3.66 6.08
CA ARG A 652 -37.86 -2.36 5.74
C ARG A 652 -37.17 -1.77 4.51
N PRO A 653 -37.76 -1.81 3.30
CA PRO A 653 -37.21 -1.11 2.14
C PRO A 653 -37.39 0.41 2.25
N PHE A 654 -36.36 1.19 1.89
CA PHE A 654 -36.46 2.65 1.83
C PHE A 654 -37.34 3.10 0.65
N TYR A 655 -38.17 4.12 0.86
CA TYR A 655 -38.93 4.82 -0.19
C TYR A 655 -38.83 6.34 -0.05
N ARG A 656 -38.86 7.06 -1.18
CA ARG A 656 -38.85 8.53 -1.18
C ARG A 656 -40.20 9.14 -0.83
N SER A 657 -41.29 8.38 -0.92
CA SER A 657 -42.59 8.81 -0.43
C SER A 657 -43.52 7.63 -0.15
N ALA A 658 -44.61 7.90 0.56
CA ALA A 658 -45.67 6.92 0.78
C ALA A 658 -46.35 6.53 -0.55
N GLU A 659 -46.51 7.45 -1.49
CA GLU A 659 -47.06 7.15 -2.81
C GLU A 659 -46.17 6.19 -3.60
N GLU A 660 -44.85 6.35 -3.53
CA GLU A 660 -43.90 5.42 -4.17
C GLU A 660 -43.99 4.01 -3.57
N ALA A 661 -44.10 3.91 -2.24
CA ALA A 661 -44.29 2.64 -1.55
C ALA A 661 -45.57 1.93 -1.98
N HIS A 662 -46.70 2.65 -2.00
CA HIS A 662 -47.98 2.12 -2.45
C HIS A 662 -47.97 1.73 -3.93
N ALA A 663 -47.30 2.49 -4.80
CA ALA A 663 -47.17 2.18 -6.21
C ALA A 663 -46.39 0.87 -6.46
N ASP A 664 -45.40 0.58 -5.62
CA ASP A 664 -44.68 -0.71 -5.60
C ASP A 664 -45.51 -1.83 -4.92
N GLY A 665 -46.66 -1.52 -4.32
CA GLY A 665 -47.51 -2.47 -3.59
C GLY A 665 -47.02 -2.79 -2.17
N PHE A 666 -46.13 -1.97 -1.60
CA PHE A 666 -45.67 -2.11 -0.22
C PHE A 666 -46.56 -1.27 0.72
N THR A 667 -47.22 -1.93 1.67
CA THR A 667 -48.18 -1.32 2.61
C THR A 667 -47.82 -1.53 4.08
N ASP A 668 -46.72 -2.22 4.37
CA ASP A 668 -46.25 -2.50 5.74
C ASP A 668 -45.47 -1.30 6.29
N PHE A 669 -46.15 -0.17 6.48
CA PHE A 669 -45.64 1.03 7.14
C PHE A 669 -46.79 1.89 7.71
N GLY A 670 -46.53 2.59 8.81
CA GLY A 670 -47.47 3.52 9.44
C GLY A 670 -46.97 4.97 9.45
N PRO A 671 -47.73 5.92 10.03
CA PRO A 671 -47.32 7.32 10.16
C PRO A 671 -45.96 7.51 10.86
N ASP A 672 -45.68 6.67 11.87
CA ASP A 672 -44.42 6.72 12.63
C ASP A 672 -43.20 6.24 11.84
N ASP A 673 -43.41 5.63 10.66
CA ASP A 673 -42.36 5.16 9.76
C ASP A 673 -41.99 6.19 8.68
N ILE A 674 -42.72 7.31 8.64
CA ILE A 674 -42.50 8.41 7.69
C ILE A 674 -41.68 9.50 8.38
N CYS A 675 -40.57 9.89 7.78
CA CYS A 675 -39.79 11.02 8.27
C CYS A 675 -40.60 12.32 8.11
N PRO A 676 -40.87 13.06 9.20
CA PRO A 676 -41.72 14.25 9.14
C PRO A 676 -41.08 15.42 8.38
N LEU A 677 -39.75 15.40 8.17
CA LEU A 677 -39.04 16.43 7.42
C LEU A 677 -38.97 16.16 5.92
N SER A 678 -38.67 14.91 5.54
CA SER A 678 -38.41 14.57 4.13
C SER A 678 -39.58 13.86 3.44
N GLY A 679 -40.58 13.39 4.20
CA GLY A 679 -41.64 12.52 3.69
C GLY A 679 -41.18 11.11 3.29
N PHE A 680 -39.91 10.77 3.54
CA PHE A 680 -39.34 9.48 3.19
C PHE A 680 -39.84 8.39 4.14
N VAL A 681 -40.21 7.23 3.60
CA VAL A 681 -40.58 6.06 4.40
C VAL A 681 -39.30 5.30 4.75
N TYR A 682 -39.13 4.98 6.04
CA TYR A 682 -37.94 4.32 6.58
C TYR A 682 -36.63 5.03 6.20
N ARG A 683 -36.57 6.35 6.43
CA ARG A 683 -35.39 7.17 6.07
C ARG A 683 -34.10 6.62 6.68
N LEU A 684 -34.14 6.19 7.93
CA LEU A 684 -32.99 5.71 8.71
C LEU A 684 -32.94 4.18 8.81
N ALA A 685 -34.08 3.52 8.94
CA ALA A 685 -34.20 2.06 9.03
C ALA A 685 -34.09 1.36 7.66
N GLY A 686 -34.36 2.08 6.59
CA GLY A 686 -34.64 1.50 5.29
C GLY A 686 -33.41 0.99 4.57
N PHE A 687 -33.49 -0.21 4.00
CA PHE A 687 -32.49 -0.72 3.08
C PHE A 687 -32.45 0.13 1.82
N ARG A 688 -31.24 0.45 1.34
CA ARG A 688 -30.99 1.30 0.16
C ARG A 688 -30.27 0.51 -0.92
N LEU A 689 -30.33 1.03 -2.15
CA LEU A 689 -29.56 0.57 -3.32
C LEU A 689 -29.66 -0.96 -3.51
N GLU A 690 -28.53 -1.65 -3.60
CA GLU A 690 -28.47 -3.10 -3.81
C GLU A 690 -29.20 -3.90 -2.72
N ALA A 691 -29.08 -3.51 -1.45
CA ALA A 691 -29.78 -4.18 -0.36
C ALA A 691 -31.30 -4.00 -0.47
N ARG A 692 -31.76 -2.81 -0.89
CA ARG A 692 -33.18 -2.55 -1.16
C ARG A 692 -33.72 -3.49 -2.25
N GLU A 693 -33.02 -3.57 -3.38
CA GLU A 693 -33.46 -4.40 -4.50
C GLU A 693 -33.54 -5.88 -4.13
N LEU A 694 -32.60 -6.37 -3.31
CA LEU A 694 -32.65 -7.73 -2.80
C LEU A 694 -33.86 -7.97 -1.87
N VAL A 695 -34.14 -7.02 -0.96
CA VAL A 695 -35.29 -7.09 -0.05
C VAL A 695 -36.61 -7.09 -0.83
N LEU A 696 -36.76 -6.21 -1.81
CA LEU A 696 -37.99 -6.16 -2.62
C LEU A 696 -38.23 -7.47 -3.39
N ARG A 697 -37.17 -8.11 -3.91
CA ARG A 697 -37.26 -9.44 -4.53
C ARG A 697 -37.64 -10.51 -3.52
N MET A 698 -37.02 -10.54 -2.34
CA MET A 698 -37.33 -11.51 -1.29
C MET A 698 -38.80 -11.41 -0.84
N LEU A 699 -39.36 -10.20 -0.82
CA LEU A 699 -40.75 -9.93 -0.43
C LEU A 699 -41.76 -10.00 -1.59
N GLY A 700 -41.32 -10.19 -2.84
CA GLY A 700 -42.21 -10.24 -4.00
C GLY A 700 -42.87 -8.90 -4.37
N ILE A 701 -42.30 -7.78 -3.95
CA ILE A 701 -42.91 -6.44 -4.07
C ILE A 701 -42.71 -5.87 -5.48
N GLY A 702 -43.74 -5.20 -6.01
CA GLY A 702 -43.74 -4.55 -7.33
C GLY A 702 -43.51 -5.52 -8.48
N GLY A 703 -44.02 -6.75 -8.37
CA GLY A 703 -43.89 -7.79 -9.39
C GLY A 703 -42.48 -8.40 -9.52
N ARG A 704 -41.58 -8.12 -8.57
CA ARG A 704 -40.21 -8.66 -8.57
C ARG A 704 -40.23 -10.12 -8.12
N ALA A 705 -39.74 -11.03 -8.98
CA ALA A 705 -39.63 -12.45 -8.62
C ALA A 705 -38.54 -12.70 -7.56
N PRO A 706 -38.84 -13.48 -6.50
CA PRO A 706 -37.83 -13.96 -5.55
C PRO A 706 -36.76 -14.81 -6.24
N ASP A 707 -35.52 -14.76 -5.74
CA ASP A 707 -34.47 -15.68 -6.20
C ASP A 707 -34.74 -17.07 -5.57
N PRO A 708 -34.87 -18.14 -6.38
CA PRO A 708 -35.26 -19.46 -5.87
C PRO A 708 -34.21 -20.07 -4.92
N ARG A 709 -32.96 -19.56 -4.93
CA ARG A 709 -31.89 -20.03 -4.04
C ARG A 709 -32.03 -19.46 -2.62
N VAL A 710 -32.85 -18.43 -2.43
CA VAL A 710 -32.95 -17.67 -1.18
C VAL A 710 -34.21 -18.06 -0.42
N ALA A 711 -34.07 -18.26 0.90
CA ALA A 711 -35.17 -18.43 1.82
C ALA A 711 -35.15 -17.33 2.91
N LEU A 712 -36.31 -16.74 3.22
CA LEU A 712 -36.46 -15.78 4.30
C LEU A 712 -37.06 -16.47 5.54
N ARG A 713 -36.48 -16.21 6.72
CA ARG A 713 -36.88 -16.82 8.00
C ARG A 713 -36.98 -15.74 9.08
N GLN A 714 -38.19 -15.55 9.63
CA GLN A 714 -38.39 -14.64 10.75
C GLN A 714 -38.24 -15.40 12.08
N ILE A 715 -37.45 -14.85 13.00
CA ILE A 715 -37.30 -15.36 14.35
C ILE A 715 -38.30 -14.62 15.25
N SER A 716 -39.45 -15.25 15.52
CA SER A 716 -40.54 -14.70 16.33
C SER A 716 -40.53 -15.17 17.79
N GLY A 717 -39.79 -16.23 18.12
CA GLY A 717 -39.85 -16.91 19.42
C GLY A 717 -40.80 -18.11 19.46
N GLU A 718 -41.76 -18.20 18.53
CA GLU A 718 -42.76 -19.27 18.49
C GLU A 718 -42.20 -20.58 17.93
N ASP A 719 -41.29 -20.50 16.95
CA ASP A 719 -40.68 -21.65 16.24
C ASP A 719 -39.19 -21.83 16.56
N ASP A 720 -38.75 -21.41 17.74
CA ASP A 720 -37.33 -21.37 18.10
C ASP A 720 -36.63 -22.73 17.98
N GLU A 721 -37.33 -23.83 18.29
CA GLU A 721 -36.78 -25.19 18.13
C GLU A 721 -36.54 -25.55 16.66
N ALA A 722 -37.48 -25.23 15.77
CA ALA A 722 -37.33 -25.46 14.34
C ALA A 722 -36.22 -24.60 13.73
N VAL A 723 -36.13 -23.32 14.13
CA VAL A 723 -35.05 -22.42 13.70
C VAL A 723 -33.69 -22.95 14.16
N ARG A 724 -33.56 -23.39 15.42
CA ARG A 724 -32.31 -24.01 15.92
C ARG A 724 -31.94 -25.26 15.11
N ALA A 725 -32.92 -26.11 14.79
CA ALA A 725 -32.68 -27.31 13.98
C ALA A 725 -32.23 -26.96 12.55
N GLU A 726 -32.81 -25.94 11.91
CA GLU A 726 -32.35 -25.47 10.59
C GLU A 726 -30.92 -24.91 10.66
N LEU A 727 -30.61 -24.08 11.66
CA LEU A 727 -29.27 -23.51 11.86
C LEU A 727 -28.22 -24.57 12.20
N ALA A 728 -28.59 -25.60 12.97
CA ALA A 728 -27.71 -26.74 13.27
C ALA A 728 -27.36 -27.56 12.01
N ASN A 729 -28.29 -27.62 11.05
CA ASN A 729 -28.12 -28.34 9.78
C ASN A 729 -27.48 -27.52 8.64
N ALA A 730 -27.21 -26.23 8.84
CA ALA A 730 -26.49 -25.43 7.85
C ALA A 730 -25.01 -25.81 7.81
N ASP A 731 -24.39 -25.88 6.64
CA ASP A 731 -22.95 -26.13 6.50
C ASP A 731 -22.13 -24.94 7.00
N ILE A 732 -22.64 -23.73 6.76
CA ILE A 732 -22.03 -22.47 7.19
C ILE A 732 -23.10 -21.57 7.81
N VAL A 733 -22.72 -20.92 8.91
CA VAL A 733 -23.54 -19.89 9.56
C VAL A 733 -22.76 -18.58 9.56
N ILE A 734 -23.29 -17.54 8.91
CA ILE A 734 -22.72 -16.19 8.88
C ILE A 734 -23.43 -15.33 9.92
N GLY A 735 -22.72 -14.94 10.97
CA GLY A 735 -23.25 -14.06 12.02
C GLY A 735 -23.14 -12.58 11.64
N ALA A 736 -24.20 -11.99 11.10
CA ALA A 736 -24.29 -10.56 10.75
C ALA A 736 -25.01 -9.75 11.84
N LEU A 737 -24.55 -9.89 13.09
CA LEU A 737 -25.25 -9.40 14.29
C LEU A 737 -24.86 -7.97 14.73
N GLY A 738 -24.41 -7.15 13.79
CA GLY A 738 -24.02 -5.76 14.00
C GLY A 738 -22.59 -5.56 14.53
N TYR A 739 -22.18 -4.29 14.54
CA TYR A 739 -20.85 -3.85 14.95
C TYR A 739 -20.86 -3.19 16.32
N ARG A 740 -19.78 -3.34 17.08
CA ARG A 740 -19.49 -2.55 18.28
C ARG A 740 -18.49 -1.44 17.96
N PRO A 741 -18.56 -0.27 18.60
CA PRO A 741 -17.56 0.77 18.43
C PRO A 741 -16.21 0.29 18.99
N ARG A 742 -15.10 0.63 18.32
CA ARG A 742 -13.74 0.45 18.86
C ARG A 742 -13.44 1.54 19.88
N ALA A 743 -14.08 1.50 21.05
CA ALA A 743 -13.96 2.58 22.03
C ALA A 743 -12.53 2.71 22.57
N LEU A 744 -12.04 3.95 22.68
CA LEU A 744 -10.73 4.22 23.29
C LEU A 744 -10.81 3.97 24.79
N PRO A 745 -9.79 3.33 25.38
CA PRO A 745 -9.67 3.31 26.82
C PRO A 745 -9.61 4.70 27.50
N LEU A 746 -10.61 5.05 28.33
CA LEU A 746 -10.67 6.29 29.10
C LEU A 746 -10.53 6.07 30.62
N PHE A 747 -9.81 6.98 31.28
CA PHE A 747 -9.59 6.98 32.73
C PHE A 747 -9.86 8.36 33.32
N ASP A 748 -10.38 8.42 34.55
CA ASP A 748 -10.57 9.66 35.28
C ASP A 748 -9.25 10.21 35.88
N ALA A 749 -9.34 11.31 36.62
CA ALA A 749 -8.17 11.98 37.21
C ALA A 749 -7.47 11.15 38.30
N ASP A 750 -8.21 10.28 38.98
CA ASP A 750 -7.69 9.35 39.99
C ASP A 750 -7.13 8.06 39.36
N GLY A 751 -7.31 7.91 38.05
CA GLY A 751 -6.83 6.78 37.27
C GLY A 751 -7.76 5.58 37.26
N ALA A 752 -9.00 5.73 37.75
CA ALA A 752 -10.01 4.69 37.65
C ALA A 752 -10.58 4.64 36.22
N ARG A 753 -10.98 3.44 35.82
CA ARG A 753 -11.53 3.16 34.50
C ARG A 753 -12.92 3.76 34.36
N ILE A 754 -13.14 4.61 33.36
CA ILE A 754 -14.49 5.05 33.00
C ILE A 754 -15.12 3.93 32.16
N VAL A 755 -16.16 3.30 32.69
CA VAL A 755 -16.95 2.29 31.96
C VAL A 755 -17.89 3.04 31.03
N LEU A 756 -17.84 2.76 29.74
CA LEU A 756 -18.64 3.48 28.76
C LEU A 756 -20.00 2.82 28.60
N ALA A 757 -21.02 3.58 28.21
CA ALA A 757 -22.34 3.05 27.89
C ALA A 757 -22.22 1.83 26.97
N ALA A 758 -21.45 1.97 25.89
CA ALA A 758 -21.23 0.91 24.90
C ALA A 758 -20.66 -0.40 25.47
N ASP A 759 -20.13 -0.43 26.70
CA ASP A 759 -19.64 -1.63 27.39
C ASP A 759 -20.76 -2.39 28.13
N ALA A 760 -21.88 -1.74 28.45
CA ALA A 760 -22.99 -2.33 29.21
C ALA A 760 -23.81 -3.38 28.42
N PRO A 761 -24.39 -4.40 29.09
CA PRO A 761 -25.30 -5.37 28.47
C PRO A 761 -26.54 -4.70 27.84
N GLY A 762 -27.07 -5.23 26.74
CA GLY A 762 -28.28 -4.72 26.09
C GLY A 762 -28.08 -3.64 25.02
N ARG A 763 -26.81 -3.29 24.74
CA ARG A 763 -26.35 -2.39 23.65
C ARG A 763 -26.84 -0.94 23.72
N PRO A 764 -26.59 -0.19 24.81
CA PRO A 764 -26.76 1.26 24.77
C PRO A 764 -25.71 1.88 23.81
N ARG A 765 -26.03 3.06 23.29
CA ARG A 765 -25.26 3.78 22.26
C ARG A 765 -23.99 4.35 22.91
N LEU A 766 -22.89 4.50 22.15
CA LEU A 766 -21.67 5.12 22.69
C LEU A 766 -21.91 6.61 22.93
N VAL A 767 -22.73 7.24 22.09
CA VAL A 767 -22.97 8.67 22.13
C VAL A 767 -24.44 9.03 22.32
N ASP A 768 -24.68 10.21 22.89
CA ASP A 768 -25.98 10.86 22.92
C ASP A 768 -26.30 11.64 21.63
N GLN A 769 -27.36 12.44 21.68
CA GLN A 769 -27.85 13.26 20.57
C GLN A 769 -27.00 14.49 20.26
N GLN A 770 -25.93 14.73 21.03
CA GLN A 770 -24.93 15.77 20.82
C GLN A 770 -23.56 15.16 20.44
N CYS A 771 -23.54 13.87 20.12
CA CYS A 771 -22.33 13.09 19.84
C CYS A 771 -21.36 12.99 21.03
N ARG A 772 -21.79 13.29 22.26
CA ARG A 772 -20.97 13.19 23.46
C ARG A 772 -20.92 11.73 23.88
N VAL A 773 -19.72 11.23 24.21
CA VAL A 773 -19.52 9.86 24.68
C VAL A 773 -20.15 9.71 26.07
N MET A 774 -20.89 8.64 26.30
CA MET A 774 -21.64 8.40 27.54
C MET A 774 -20.95 7.35 28.40
N ASP A 775 -20.95 7.54 29.72
CA ASP A 775 -20.58 6.53 30.71
C ASP A 775 -21.71 5.48 30.90
N ALA A 776 -21.45 4.43 31.68
CA ALA A 776 -22.38 3.34 31.93
C ALA A 776 -23.65 3.80 32.68
N GLU A 777 -23.56 4.89 33.43
CA GLU A 777 -24.65 5.52 34.18
C GLU A 777 -25.52 6.44 33.30
N GLY A 778 -25.11 6.71 32.06
CA GLY A 778 -25.84 7.53 31.11
C GLY A 778 -25.56 9.03 31.23
N ASN A 779 -24.40 9.42 31.78
CA ASN A 779 -23.92 10.80 31.80
C ASN A 779 -22.86 11.03 30.69
N PRO A 780 -22.81 12.24 30.11
CA PRO A 780 -21.80 12.57 29.11
C PRO A 780 -20.42 12.73 29.76
N VAL A 781 -19.42 12.06 29.18
CA VAL A 781 -18.01 12.19 29.54
C VAL A 781 -17.50 13.56 29.05
N PRO A 782 -17.02 14.45 29.95
CA PRO A 782 -16.64 15.82 29.58
C PRO A 782 -15.57 15.89 28.50
N GLY A 783 -15.83 16.67 27.44
CA GLY A 783 -14.88 16.91 26.35
C GLY A 783 -14.60 15.69 25.47
N VAL A 784 -15.42 14.64 25.50
CA VAL A 784 -15.24 13.44 24.67
C VAL A 784 -16.41 13.27 23.72
N TYR A 785 -16.10 13.23 22.43
CA TYR A 785 -17.06 13.07 21.34
C TYR A 785 -16.80 11.78 20.58
N GLY A 786 -17.82 11.21 19.95
CA GLY A 786 -17.72 9.98 19.16
C GLY A 786 -18.42 10.09 17.81
N ILE A 787 -17.79 9.56 16.76
CA ILE A 787 -18.33 9.56 15.39
C ILE A 787 -17.98 8.27 14.66
N GLY A 788 -18.78 7.90 13.66
CA GLY A 788 -18.50 6.77 12.77
C GLY A 788 -19.28 5.51 13.09
N LEU A 789 -18.89 4.43 12.42
CA LEU A 789 -19.60 3.16 12.47
C LEU A 789 -19.76 2.67 13.92
N ALA A 790 -21.00 2.31 14.28
CA ALA A 790 -21.37 1.77 15.59
C ALA A 790 -21.29 2.74 16.80
N SER A 791 -20.95 4.03 16.60
CA SER A 791 -21.04 5.05 17.66
C SER A 791 -22.47 5.18 18.20
N GLY A 792 -23.46 4.96 17.33
CA GLY A 792 -24.86 4.83 17.74
C GLY A 792 -25.62 6.15 17.84
N PHE A 793 -25.17 7.20 17.16
CA PHE A 793 -25.94 8.42 16.99
C PHE A 793 -27.31 8.14 16.32
N VAL A 794 -28.36 8.85 16.75
CA VAL A 794 -29.72 8.71 16.20
C VAL A 794 -30.33 10.07 15.86
N PRO A 795 -30.37 10.45 14.58
CA PRO A 795 -30.93 11.72 14.16
C PRO A 795 -32.37 11.95 14.67
N GLU A 796 -32.60 13.12 15.25
CA GLU A 796 -33.93 13.59 15.68
C GLU A 796 -34.07 15.10 15.45
N GLY A 797 -35.28 15.65 15.68
CA GLY A 797 -35.54 17.08 15.55
C GLY A 797 -35.21 17.63 14.16
N LYS A 798 -34.30 18.62 14.08
CA LYS A 798 -33.91 19.30 12.83
C LYS A 798 -33.15 18.41 11.83
N LEU A 799 -32.53 17.33 12.29
CA LEU A 799 -31.88 16.35 11.42
C LEU A 799 -32.89 15.39 10.80
N GLY A 800 -34.03 15.23 11.49
CA GLY A 800 -35.15 14.39 11.11
C GLY A 800 -34.86 12.90 11.22
N GLY A 801 -35.92 12.13 11.16
CA GLY A 801 -35.91 10.67 11.26
C GLY A 801 -37.33 10.20 11.52
N GLU A 802 -37.65 8.99 11.11
CA GLU A 802 -38.93 8.37 11.46
C GLU A 802 -38.98 8.02 12.96
N ALA A 803 -40.13 8.23 13.62
CA ALA A 803 -40.30 8.03 15.06
C ALA A 803 -40.11 6.56 15.48
N SER A 804 -40.38 5.63 14.57
CA SER A 804 -40.20 4.20 14.80
C SER A 804 -38.72 3.74 14.81
N PHE A 805 -37.77 4.63 14.48
CA PHE A 805 -36.36 4.27 14.41
C PHE A 805 -35.73 4.17 15.81
N SER A 806 -35.42 2.93 16.21
CA SER A 806 -34.71 2.62 17.46
C SER A 806 -33.24 2.22 17.27
N GLY A 807 -32.75 2.25 16.01
CA GLY A 807 -31.46 1.70 15.59
C GLY A 807 -30.24 2.61 15.83
N LYS A 808 -29.18 2.41 15.03
CA LYS A 808 -27.99 3.26 14.95
C LYS A 808 -27.90 3.81 13.53
N ALA A 809 -27.87 5.13 13.35
CA ALA A 809 -27.70 5.70 12.02
C ALA A 809 -26.23 5.62 11.60
N ASN A 810 -25.96 4.94 10.51
CA ASN A 810 -24.62 4.84 9.92
C ASN A 810 -24.73 5.34 8.48
N GLY A 811 -24.24 6.54 8.21
CA GLY A 811 -24.34 7.13 6.89
C GLY A 811 -23.21 8.11 6.67
N LEU A 812 -22.41 7.88 5.64
CA LEU A 812 -21.26 8.72 5.31
C LEU A 812 -21.68 10.18 5.11
N TRP A 813 -22.81 10.42 4.43
CA TRP A 813 -23.34 11.76 4.22
C TRP A 813 -23.65 12.47 5.54
N LEU A 814 -24.28 11.79 6.50
CA LEU A 814 -24.60 12.38 7.81
C LEU A 814 -23.33 12.79 8.56
N TRP A 815 -22.29 11.95 8.52
CA TRP A 815 -20.99 12.27 9.13
C TRP A 815 -20.28 13.44 8.44
N GLN A 816 -20.35 13.53 7.12
CA GLN A 816 -19.69 14.58 6.32
C GLN A 816 -20.44 15.91 6.27
N ASN A 817 -21.62 15.98 6.89
CA ASN A 817 -22.44 17.19 6.93
C ASN A 817 -22.86 17.42 8.38
N ASP A 818 -24.07 17.01 8.75
CA ASP A 818 -24.70 17.43 9.99
C ASP A 818 -23.99 16.96 11.27
N ILE A 819 -23.62 15.68 11.35
CA ILE A 819 -22.98 15.12 12.56
C ILE A 819 -21.57 15.68 12.72
N GLY A 820 -20.78 15.70 11.65
CA GLY A 820 -19.45 16.30 11.67
C GLY A 820 -19.50 17.77 12.06
N ARG A 821 -20.41 18.54 11.45
CA ARG A 821 -20.58 19.96 11.76
C ARG A 821 -20.98 20.20 13.21
N MET A 822 -21.86 19.38 13.77
CA MET A 822 -22.24 19.46 15.18
C MET A 822 -21.04 19.31 16.12
N ILE A 823 -20.10 18.41 15.82
CA ILE A 823 -18.88 18.26 16.61
C ILE A 823 -17.95 19.46 16.38
N VAL A 824 -17.77 19.91 15.13
CA VAL A 824 -16.94 21.09 14.80
C VAL A 824 -17.40 22.33 15.55
N ASP A 825 -18.71 22.62 15.54
CA ASP A 825 -19.28 23.79 16.20
C ASP A 825 -19.04 23.73 17.72
N GLN A 826 -19.25 22.56 18.34
CA GLN A 826 -18.95 22.37 19.77
C GLN A 826 -17.47 22.58 20.10
N LEU A 827 -16.55 22.06 19.28
CA LEU A 827 -15.11 22.22 19.48
C LEU A 827 -14.66 23.68 19.35
N LEU A 828 -15.18 24.41 18.36
CA LEU A 828 -14.86 25.82 18.16
C LEU A 828 -15.43 26.70 19.27
N ASP A 829 -16.69 26.49 19.66
CA ASP A 829 -17.32 27.22 20.77
C ASP A 829 -16.53 27.04 22.08
N GLU A 830 -16.01 25.83 22.32
CA GLU A 830 -15.20 25.56 23.50
C GLU A 830 -13.80 26.19 23.41
N ALA A 831 -13.19 26.19 22.23
CA ALA A 831 -11.92 26.88 22.00
C ALA A 831 -12.07 28.40 22.24
N VAL A 832 -13.17 29.01 21.79
CA VAL A 832 -13.48 30.42 22.04
C VAL A 832 -13.67 30.69 23.53
N ARG A 833 -14.45 29.85 24.24
CA ARG A 833 -14.66 29.99 25.69
C ARG A 833 -13.38 29.87 26.52
N ARG A 834 -12.39 29.10 26.06
CA ARG A 834 -11.08 28.96 26.73
C ARG A 834 -10.11 30.09 26.40
N ALA A 835 -10.29 30.74 25.25
CA ALA A 835 -9.46 31.86 24.82
C ALA A 835 -9.91 33.20 25.42
N ALA A 836 -11.20 33.32 25.76
CA ALA A 836 -11.80 34.42 26.53
C ALA A 836 -11.55 34.25 28.03
#